data_AF-A0A8H3X780-F1
#
_entry.id   AF-A0A8H3X780-F1
#
_cell.length_a   1.000
_cell.length_b   1.000
_cell.length_c   1.000
_cell.angle_alpha   90.00
_cell.angle_beta   90.00
_cell.angle_gamma   90.00
#
_symmetry.space_group_name_H-M   'P 1'
#
loop_
_entity.id
_entity.type
_entity.pdbx_description
1 polymer ?
#
loop_
_entity_poly.entity_id
_entity_poly.type
_entity_poly.pdbx_seq_one_letter_code
_entity_poly.pdbx_strand_id
1 'polypeptide(L)'
;MLSSIVPTYDIYYKESNKAFPNSAKRLENKSKRTLAYETKHKRDVESSTDPLEKELSYYGLVYMPKIRKRNPQKSLIKNKRTFKRADTDTNAQNLTSSTSTTNLTPSTSTINLTPSSSIINLTPSTSTTNSTVSTSNTTSTKDVIEFIALQLSKYRFIFPNPPPAKLNQNGWPDKDVYNPELDKMFWWRNDPVLNEFHEHWHLVMGKVDDDPRDRGGENFIYTHRQFLARYDADRLCVGMEKVVALPDYVTPIPDAFYPHPYLVQDWRGEKAHFTARPTNQTFHDIVKIADGEFSIYTVSGLEEERKSLIEWIDGGTNDKHPNPLKFVDSDASVLGHDLEVNLHNDGHQLLAYIMHPYTVGYPPSVLVGARAGLRDPLFWRWHRHLDNIYLRWQNYLGPSDFHHDAPNVTIRATDIILSFTDVLLKVYPDGQNDEWSEFGKNTFGGNNFDVNFTNSPIVTNEFHTKMKYRKYIWREDKNDEENISYLFPRDWHYFLRVTNEIDVISIITFRIFIVPEVFADSQVHWIELDKFKKILQPFEKAVIVREADKSIMIRKPAQKNESQFDESQILPEFKKEKNKLTTQAISEKLFCYCGWPYHMILPRGTKGKGTKFKLLVFISDGTNDMVPFYDQCGSTELCGGEKWSDKIPDSRPLGYPFNRPFKDGSYEKTFKGLHNVAIRDISIIWKDDDFSEF
;
A
#
# COMPACT_ATOMS: atom_id res chain seq x y z
N MET A 1 10.91 -10.22 51.37
CA MET A 1 10.56 -11.63 51.63
C MET A 1 10.63 -12.37 50.29
N LEU A 2 11.48 -13.40 50.26
CA LEU A 2 11.55 -14.55 49.33
C LEU A 2 10.16 -15.10 48.98
N SER A 3 9.84 -15.86 47.93
CA SER A 3 10.50 -16.52 46.79
C SER A 3 9.39 -17.28 46.03
N SER A 4 9.54 -17.51 44.71
CA SER A 4 9.14 -18.70 43.93
C SER A 4 7.80 -19.45 44.20
N ILE A 5 7.08 -19.83 43.13
CA ILE A 5 6.80 -21.25 42.72
C ILE A 5 5.74 -21.31 41.61
N VAL A 6 6.08 -22.05 40.56
CA VAL A 6 5.24 -22.55 39.45
C VAL A 6 4.35 -23.70 39.94
N PRO A 7 3.14 -23.91 39.37
CA PRO A 7 2.58 -25.26 39.32
C PRO A 7 2.30 -25.73 37.89
N THR A 8 2.96 -26.84 37.56
CA THR A 8 2.59 -27.84 36.56
C THR A 8 1.22 -28.46 36.85
N TYR A 9 0.41 -28.71 35.82
CA TYR A 9 -0.65 -29.72 35.87
C TYR A 9 -0.71 -30.50 34.56
N ASP A 10 -0.16 -31.71 34.63
CA ASP A 10 -0.51 -32.85 33.81
C ASP A 10 -1.57 -33.67 34.57
N ILE A 11 -2.28 -34.56 33.87
CA ILE A 11 -3.33 -35.51 34.33
C ILE A 11 -4.77 -35.00 34.19
N TYR A 12 -5.37 -35.29 33.02
CA TYR A 12 -6.59 -36.10 32.93
C TYR A 12 -6.67 -36.73 31.53
N TYR A 13 -5.96 -37.86 31.37
CA TYR A 13 -6.21 -38.85 30.33
C TYR A 13 -6.79 -40.10 31.01
N LYS A 14 -8.11 -40.31 30.90
CA LYS A 14 -8.71 -41.65 30.90
C LYS A 14 -10.15 -41.57 30.40
N GLU A 15 -10.46 -42.50 29.51
CA GLU A 15 -11.77 -42.84 28.94
C GLU A 15 -12.23 -42.11 27.66
N SER A 16 -11.71 -42.58 26.52
CA SER A 16 -12.56 -43.14 25.45
C SER A 16 -11.70 -43.67 24.29
N ASN A 17 -10.95 -44.74 24.58
CA ASN A 17 -10.30 -45.54 23.55
C ASN A 17 -11.27 -46.65 23.14
N LYS A 18 -12.06 -46.45 22.08
CA LYS A 18 -12.78 -47.53 21.36
C LYS A 18 -13.27 -47.09 19.97
N ALA A 19 -12.34 -46.72 19.09
CA ALA A 19 -12.44 -46.96 17.64
C ALA A 19 -11.14 -46.55 16.94
N PHE A 20 -10.75 -47.31 15.91
CA PHE A 20 -9.70 -47.05 14.91
C PHE A 20 -8.26 -47.57 15.15
N PRO A 21 -8.03 -48.89 15.07
CA PRO A 21 -6.74 -49.46 14.66
C PRO A 21 -6.49 -49.41 13.14
N ASN A 22 -7.48 -48.97 12.34
CA ASN A 22 -7.43 -49.04 10.87
C ASN A 22 -6.99 -47.74 10.16
N SER A 23 -6.88 -46.60 10.86
CA SER A 23 -6.48 -45.31 10.27
C SER A 23 -4.96 -45.12 10.24
N ALA A 24 -4.26 -45.50 11.30
CA ALA A 24 -2.80 -45.40 11.40
C ALA A 24 -2.09 -46.31 10.37
N LYS A 25 -2.50 -47.58 10.25
CA LYS A 25 -2.00 -48.49 9.19
C LYS A 25 -2.31 -48.01 7.77
N ARG A 26 -3.39 -47.24 7.59
CA ARG A 26 -3.78 -46.70 6.27
C ARG A 26 -2.97 -45.46 5.91
N LEU A 27 -2.63 -44.61 6.87
CA LEU A 27 -1.73 -43.47 6.70
C LEU A 27 -0.27 -43.90 6.50
N GLU A 28 0.18 -44.92 7.24
CA GLU A 28 1.53 -45.46 7.09
C GLU A 28 1.71 -46.19 5.75
N ASN A 29 0.71 -46.95 5.28
CA ASN A 29 0.72 -47.55 3.95
C ASN A 29 0.55 -46.51 2.82
N LYS A 30 -0.07 -45.36 3.08
CA LYS A 30 -0.15 -44.26 2.12
C LYS A 30 1.19 -43.55 2.02
N SER A 31 1.83 -43.24 3.14
CA SER A 31 3.18 -42.67 3.23
C SER A 31 4.24 -43.57 2.58
N LYS A 32 4.23 -44.88 2.87
CA LYS A 32 5.15 -45.86 2.22
C LYS A 32 4.90 -45.99 0.72
N ARG A 33 3.65 -45.86 0.25
CA ARG A 33 3.34 -45.83 -1.19
C ARG A 33 3.78 -44.54 -1.85
N THR A 34 3.63 -43.39 -1.20
CA THR A 34 4.12 -42.10 -1.71
C THR A 34 5.64 -42.11 -1.81
N LEU A 35 6.33 -42.55 -0.76
CA LEU A 35 7.79 -42.64 -0.74
C LEU A 35 8.34 -43.65 -1.77
N ALA A 36 7.69 -44.82 -1.93
CA ALA A 36 8.06 -45.80 -2.94
C ALA A 36 7.79 -45.29 -4.38
N TYR A 37 6.78 -44.45 -4.57
CA TYR A 37 6.45 -43.83 -5.85
C TYR A 37 7.43 -42.70 -6.20
N GLU A 38 7.80 -41.86 -5.24
CA GLU A 38 8.83 -40.83 -5.38
C GLU A 38 10.21 -41.46 -5.66
N THR A 39 10.56 -42.55 -4.97
CA THR A 39 11.84 -43.27 -5.18
C THR A 39 11.87 -44.04 -6.51
N LYS A 40 10.71 -44.46 -7.04
CA LYS A 40 10.60 -45.05 -8.38
C LYS A 40 10.67 -43.95 -9.46
N HIS A 41 9.99 -42.83 -9.24
CA HIS A 41 10.01 -41.68 -10.15
C HIS A 41 11.40 -41.06 -10.27
N LYS A 42 12.15 -40.95 -9.17
CA LYS A 42 13.56 -40.48 -9.19
C LYS A 42 14.45 -41.38 -10.08
N ARG A 43 14.21 -42.70 -10.04
CA ARG A 43 14.89 -43.69 -10.91
C ARG A 43 14.41 -43.65 -12.37
N ASP A 44 13.12 -43.43 -12.60
CA ASP A 44 12.53 -43.34 -13.95
C ASP A 44 12.95 -42.02 -14.65
N VAL A 45 13.16 -40.92 -13.90
CA VAL A 45 13.66 -39.63 -14.41
C VAL A 45 15.17 -39.68 -14.68
N GLU A 46 15.97 -40.31 -13.82
CA GLU A 46 17.40 -40.51 -14.06
C GLU A 46 17.67 -41.39 -15.31
N SER A 47 16.76 -42.30 -15.63
CA SER A 47 16.83 -43.21 -16.78
C SER A 47 16.17 -42.71 -18.08
N SER A 48 15.47 -41.55 -18.07
CA SER A 48 14.95 -40.96 -19.31
C SER A 48 16.11 -40.51 -20.22
N THR A 49 16.02 -40.88 -21.49
CA THR A 49 16.98 -40.50 -22.54
C THR A 49 16.53 -39.27 -23.32
N ASP A 50 15.33 -38.75 -23.04
CA ASP A 50 14.80 -37.52 -23.62
C ASP A 50 15.36 -36.30 -22.86
N PRO A 51 16.20 -35.47 -23.51
CA PRO A 51 16.78 -34.27 -22.88
C PRO A 51 15.71 -33.29 -22.38
N LEU A 52 14.56 -33.22 -23.06
CA LEU A 52 13.48 -32.30 -22.73
C LEU A 52 12.73 -32.73 -21.46
N GLU A 53 12.52 -34.04 -21.27
CA GLU A 53 11.84 -34.57 -20.10
C GLU A 53 12.71 -34.45 -18.83
N LYS A 54 14.03 -34.64 -18.98
CA LYS A 54 15.01 -34.35 -17.91
C LYS A 54 15.04 -32.88 -17.54
N GLU A 55 14.98 -32.00 -18.54
CA GLU A 55 14.98 -30.57 -18.34
C GLU A 55 13.68 -30.06 -17.68
N LEU A 56 12.52 -30.47 -18.17
CA LEU A 56 11.23 -30.13 -17.57
C LEU A 56 11.09 -30.70 -16.16
N SER A 57 11.65 -31.89 -15.90
CA SER A 57 11.68 -32.50 -14.56
C SER A 57 12.61 -31.74 -13.61
N TYR A 58 13.78 -31.31 -14.09
CA TYR A 58 14.71 -30.45 -13.35
C TYR A 58 14.05 -29.13 -12.90
N TYR A 59 13.15 -28.58 -13.72
CA TYR A 59 12.39 -27.37 -13.39
C TYR A 59 11.02 -27.61 -12.72
N GLY A 60 10.67 -28.88 -12.40
CA GLY A 60 9.44 -29.23 -11.68
C GLY A 60 8.14 -29.22 -12.49
N LEU A 61 8.22 -29.19 -13.83
CA LEU A 61 7.09 -28.96 -14.75
C LEU A 61 6.38 -30.23 -15.25
N VAL A 62 6.79 -31.42 -14.79
CA VAL A 62 6.32 -32.71 -15.35
C VAL A 62 5.02 -33.23 -14.70
N TYR A 63 4.48 -32.60 -13.65
CA TYR A 63 3.29 -33.11 -12.97
C TYR A 63 2.00 -32.33 -13.26
N MET A 64 1.12 -32.92 -14.09
CA MET A 64 -0.33 -32.69 -14.09
C MET A 64 -1.01 -34.06 -13.92
N PRO A 65 -1.67 -34.37 -12.78
CA PRO A 65 -2.33 -35.65 -12.62
C PRO A 65 -3.58 -35.72 -13.50
N LYS A 66 -3.71 -36.81 -14.27
CA LYS A 66 -4.96 -37.16 -14.98
C LYS A 66 -6.14 -37.09 -14.01
N ILE A 67 -7.02 -36.10 -14.19
CA ILE A 67 -8.30 -36.00 -13.52
C ILE A 67 -9.10 -37.29 -13.82
N ARG A 68 -9.38 -38.09 -12.79
CA ARG A 68 -10.37 -39.17 -12.88
C ARG A 68 -11.74 -38.53 -13.14
N LYS A 69 -12.34 -38.81 -14.30
CA LYS A 69 -13.75 -38.49 -14.58
C LYS A 69 -14.63 -39.02 -13.44
N ARG A 70 -15.20 -38.12 -12.63
CA ARG A 70 -16.35 -38.43 -11.76
C ARG A 70 -17.61 -38.32 -12.60
N ASN A 71 -18.37 -39.40 -12.66
CA ASN A 71 -19.64 -39.48 -13.37
C ASN A 71 -20.70 -38.65 -12.60
N PRO A 72 -21.40 -37.66 -13.20
CA PRO A 72 -22.25 -36.72 -12.44
C PRO A 72 -23.59 -37.29 -11.93
N GLN A 73 -23.91 -38.56 -12.16
CA GLN A 73 -25.28 -39.07 -11.99
C GLN A 73 -25.55 -39.86 -10.69
N LYS A 74 -24.77 -39.66 -9.62
CA LYS A 74 -25.01 -40.36 -8.32
C LYS A 74 -24.98 -39.51 -7.04
N SER A 75 -25.02 -38.17 -7.11
CA SER A 75 -25.13 -37.32 -5.90
C SER A 75 -26.47 -36.59 -5.73
N LEU A 76 -27.46 -36.84 -6.58
CA LEU A 76 -28.78 -36.19 -6.51
C LEU A 76 -29.84 -36.92 -5.66
N ILE A 77 -29.45 -37.90 -4.84
CA ILE A 77 -30.33 -38.59 -3.89
C ILE A 77 -29.65 -38.69 -2.53
N LYS A 78 -29.53 -37.56 -1.84
CA LYS A 78 -29.37 -37.43 -0.37
C LYS A 78 -29.22 -35.94 -0.04
N ASN A 79 -30.34 -35.22 -0.07
CA ASN A 79 -30.60 -34.00 0.72
C ASN A 79 -32.01 -33.43 0.41
N LYS A 80 -33.01 -34.32 0.35
CA LYS A 80 -34.43 -33.96 0.55
C LYS A 80 -34.87 -34.61 1.86
N ARG A 81 -34.61 -33.93 2.98
CA ARG A 81 -35.31 -34.06 4.27
C ARG A 81 -34.62 -33.18 5.30
N THR A 82 -35.01 -31.91 5.36
CA THR A 82 -35.36 -31.17 6.59
C THR A 82 -35.64 -29.70 6.25
N PHE A 83 -36.55 -29.10 7.01
CA PHE A 83 -37.12 -27.75 6.92
C PHE A 83 -38.26 -27.53 5.93
N LYS A 84 -39.45 -27.94 6.41
CA LYS A 84 -40.76 -27.32 6.15
C LYS A 84 -41.10 -26.39 7.33
N ARG A 85 -41.88 -25.34 7.03
CA ARG A 85 -42.44 -24.25 7.88
C ARG A 85 -41.43 -23.13 8.19
N ALA A 86 -41.71 -21.85 7.90
CA ALA A 86 -42.99 -21.14 8.03
C ALA A 86 -43.25 -20.04 6.96
N ASP A 87 -44.54 -19.88 6.66
CA ASP A 87 -45.32 -18.65 6.36
C ASP A 87 -45.15 -17.85 5.04
N THR A 88 -46.18 -18.03 4.18
CA THR A 88 -47.10 -17.02 3.58
C THR A 88 -46.73 -15.54 3.81
N ASP A 89 -46.71 -14.64 2.82
CA ASP A 89 -47.87 -14.28 1.99
C ASP A 89 -47.51 -13.33 0.82
N THR A 90 -48.46 -13.22 -0.12
CA THR A 90 -48.73 -12.13 -1.09
C THR A 90 -48.00 -12.02 -2.45
N ASN A 91 -48.78 -12.44 -3.46
CA ASN A 91 -49.16 -11.72 -4.68
C ASN A 91 -48.17 -11.46 -5.81
N ALA A 92 -48.37 -12.27 -6.86
CA ALA A 92 -48.04 -12.03 -8.24
C ALA A 92 -48.89 -10.91 -8.87
N GLN A 93 -48.34 -10.22 -9.87
CA GLN A 93 -49.07 -9.95 -11.11
C GLN A 93 -48.15 -10.06 -12.34
N ASN A 94 -48.66 -10.83 -13.30
CA ASN A 94 -48.16 -11.09 -14.64
C ASN A 94 -48.11 -9.81 -15.49
N LEU A 95 -47.25 -9.79 -16.52
CA LEU A 95 -47.66 -9.38 -17.87
C LEU A 95 -46.72 -9.92 -18.95
N THR A 96 -47.34 -10.11 -20.10
CA THR A 96 -47.08 -11.08 -21.17
C THR A 96 -46.32 -10.52 -22.36
N SER A 97 -45.55 -11.39 -23.01
CA SER A 97 -45.27 -11.54 -24.46
C SER A 97 -45.46 -10.36 -25.42
N SER A 98 -44.45 -10.12 -26.25
CA SER A 98 -44.67 -10.01 -27.70
C SER A 98 -43.43 -10.41 -28.51
N THR A 99 -43.67 -11.27 -29.48
CA THR A 99 -42.78 -11.73 -30.55
C THR A 99 -42.87 -10.77 -31.74
N SER A 100 -41.76 -10.50 -32.41
CA SER A 100 -41.76 -10.18 -33.85
C SER A 100 -40.44 -10.59 -34.50
N THR A 101 -40.58 -11.31 -35.60
CA THR A 101 -39.55 -11.80 -36.52
C THR A 101 -39.50 -10.92 -37.79
N THR A 102 -38.45 -11.14 -38.60
CA THR A 102 -38.14 -10.67 -39.98
C THR A 102 -37.00 -9.66 -40.05
N ASN A 103 -36.07 -9.65 -41.01
CA ASN A 103 -35.64 -10.57 -42.07
C ASN A 103 -34.23 -10.12 -42.50
N LEU A 104 -33.39 -11.06 -42.94
CA LEU A 104 -32.04 -10.83 -43.49
C LEU A 104 -32.08 -10.41 -44.97
N THR A 105 -31.12 -9.59 -45.41
CA THR A 105 -30.45 -9.70 -46.72
C THR A 105 -29.07 -9.00 -46.70
N PRO A 106 -28.09 -9.40 -47.54
CA PRO A 106 -26.66 -9.26 -47.27
C PRO A 106 -25.93 -8.25 -48.19
N SER A 107 -24.82 -7.66 -47.72
CA SER A 107 -23.77 -7.18 -48.64
C SER A 107 -22.36 -7.14 -47.98
N THR A 108 -21.48 -7.94 -48.59
CA THR A 108 -20.03 -7.75 -48.85
C THR A 108 -19.10 -7.14 -47.80
N SER A 109 -18.26 -8.02 -47.23
CA SER A 109 -17.09 -7.74 -46.40
C SER A 109 -15.85 -7.36 -47.23
N THR A 110 -15.13 -6.34 -46.77
CA THR A 110 -13.70 -6.14 -47.04
C THR A 110 -13.01 -6.11 -45.68
N ILE A 111 -12.18 -7.11 -45.38
CA ILE A 111 -11.47 -7.26 -44.10
C ILE A 111 -10.10 -6.62 -44.24
N ASN A 112 -9.88 -5.51 -43.53
CA ASN A 112 -8.55 -5.03 -43.16
C ASN A 112 -8.18 -5.66 -41.80
N LEU A 113 -7.00 -6.28 -41.74
CA LEU A 113 -6.46 -6.92 -40.53
C LEU A 113 -5.66 -5.90 -39.71
N THR A 114 -6.12 -5.62 -38.50
CA THR A 114 -5.38 -4.97 -37.40
C THR A 114 -5.15 -6.00 -36.29
N PRO A 115 -3.94 -6.12 -35.70
CA PRO A 115 -3.71 -7.03 -34.59
C PRO A 115 -4.11 -6.35 -33.27
N SER A 116 -5.20 -6.84 -32.67
CA SER A 116 -5.60 -6.52 -31.29
C SER A 116 -4.92 -7.47 -30.31
N SER A 117 -4.42 -6.92 -29.21
CA SER A 117 -4.02 -7.64 -27.99
C SER A 117 -5.16 -8.56 -27.50
N SER A 118 -4.96 -9.87 -27.53
CA SER A 118 -5.92 -10.84 -26.98
C SER A 118 -5.37 -11.44 -25.68
N ILE A 119 -6.02 -11.10 -24.56
CA ILE A 119 -6.02 -11.92 -23.34
C ILE A 119 -6.76 -13.22 -23.68
N ILE A 120 -6.08 -14.35 -23.64
CA ILE A 120 -6.73 -15.67 -23.75
C ILE A 120 -7.13 -16.11 -22.35
N ASN A 121 -8.35 -15.74 -21.93
CA ASN A 121 -9.02 -16.38 -20.80
C ASN A 121 -9.82 -17.58 -21.31
N LEU A 122 -9.46 -18.79 -20.88
CA LEU A 122 -10.23 -20.01 -21.16
C LEU A 122 -10.91 -20.50 -19.87
N THR A 123 -12.13 -20.03 -19.62
CA THR A 123 -13.10 -20.71 -18.73
C THR A 123 -14.48 -20.82 -19.40
N PRO A 124 -15.23 -21.94 -19.22
CA PRO A 124 -16.41 -22.23 -20.02
C PRO A 124 -17.69 -21.64 -19.41
N SER A 125 -18.30 -20.66 -20.10
CA SER A 125 -19.66 -20.18 -19.78
C SER A 125 -20.72 -20.98 -20.53
N THR A 126 -21.69 -21.51 -19.79
CA THR A 126 -22.93 -22.13 -20.30
C THR A 126 -23.91 -21.08 -20.82
N SER A 127 -24.25 -21.12 -22.11
CA SER A 127 -25.64 -21.02 -22.58
C SER A 127 -25.77 -21.55 -24.01
N THR A 128 -26.85 -22.30 -24.22
CA THR A 128 -27.15 -23.17 -25.36
C THR A 128 -27.81 -22.43 -26.52
N THR A 129 -27.30 -22.62 -27.74
CA THR A 129 -28.11 -22.88 -28.95
C THR A 129 -27.31 -23.73 -29.95
N ASN A 130 -27.97 -24.76 -30.47
CA ASN A 130 -27.41 -25.82 -31.31
C ASN A 130 -27.04 -25.31 -32.72
N SER A 131 -25.80 -25.54 -33.15
CA SER A 131 -25.54 -26.01 -34.52
C SER A 131 -24.32 -26.93 -34.52
N THR A 132 -24.58 -28.19 -34.85
CA THR A 132 -23.61 -29.27 -35.00
C THR A 132 -22.76 -29.05 -36.25
N VAL A 133 -21.47 -28.77 -36.06
CA VAL A 133 -20.42 -29.17 -37.01
C VAL A 133 -19.28 -29.82 -36.22
N SER A 134 -19.09 -31.10 -36.50
CA SER A 134 -18.05 -31.96 -35.94
C SER A 134 -16.66 -31.52 -36.40
N THR A 135 -15.84 -31.02 -35.49
CA THR A 135 -14.38 -31.19 -35.58
C THR A 135 -13.84 -31.54 -34.20
N SER A 136 -13.35 -32.77 -34.08
CA SER A 136 -12.53 -33.24 -32.97
C SER A 136 -11.20 -32.50 -33.02
N ASN A 137 -10.91 -31.65 -32.04
CA ASN A 137 -9.54 -31.31 -31.66
C ASN A 137 -9.48 -31.12 -30.15
N THR A 138 -9.25 -32.24 -29.46
CA THR A 138 -8.70 -32.24 -28.12
C THR A 138 -7.23 -31.84 -28.23
N THR A 139 -6.92 -30.56 -28.08
CA THR A 139 -5.53 -30.13 -27.84
C THR A 139 -5.11 -30.79 -26.53
N SER A 140 -4.22 -31.77 -26.62
CA SER A 140 -3.79 -32.53 -25.46
C SER A 140 -2.88 -31.65 -24.60
N THR A 141 -2.84 -31.87 -23.29
CA THR A 141 -1.88 -31.21 -22.38
C THR A 141 -0.43 -31.34 -22.90
N LYS A 142 -0.14 -32.38 -23.69
CA LYS A 142 1.14 -32.61 -24.34
C LYS A 142 1.42 -31.61 -25.47
N ASP A 143 0.41 -31.22 -26.25
CA ASP A 143 0.56 -30.26 -27.34
C ASP A 143 0.78 -28.83 -26.81
N VAL A 144 0.16 -28.50 -25.67
CA VAL A 144 0.40 -27.25 -24.94
C VAL A 144 1.83 -27.24 -24.35
N ILE A 145 2.27 -28.35 -23.75
CA ILE A 145 3.63 -28.51 -23.22
C ILE A 145 4.68 -28.44 -24.34
N GLU A 146 4.45 -29.08 -25.49
CA GLU A 146 5.35 -29.01 -26.65
C GLU A 146 5.38 -27.60 -27.27
N PHE A 147 4.23 -26.93 -27.37
CA PHE A 147 4.18 -25.53 -27.81
C PHE A 147 4.97 -24.62 -26.86
N ILE A 148 4.79 -24.78 -25.55
CA ILE A 148 5.52 -24.02 -24.52
C ILE A 148 7.02 -24.30 -24.58
N ALA A 149 7.43 -25.57 -24.69
CA ALA A 149 8.83 -25.95 -24.85
C ALA A 149 9.44 -25.37 -26.13
N LEU A 150 8.66 -25.32 -27.22
CA LEU A 150 9.07 -24.73 -28.48
C LEU A 150 9.18 -23.20 -28.40
N GLN A 151 8.31 -22.52 -27.65
CA GLN A 151 8.45 -21.09 -27.41
C GLN A 151 9.64 -20.80 -26.49
N LEU A 152 9.73 -21.45 -25.32
CA LEU A 152 10.85 -21.29 -24.38
C LEU A 152 12.21 -21.56 -25.03
N SER A 153 12.31 -22.57 -25.91
CA SER A 153 13.57 -22.87 -26.62
C SER A 153 13.97 -21.82 -27.64
N LYS A 154 13.02 -21.13 -28.31
CA LYS A 154 13.34 -20.01 -29.21
C LYS A 154 13.89 -18.78 -28.48
N TYR A 155 13.49 -18.64 -27.23
CA TYR A 155 13.72 -17.48 -26.39
C TYR A 155 14.94 -17.62 -25.46
N ARG A 156 15.29 -18.85 -25.08
CA ARG A 156 16.47 -19.19 -24.26
C ARG A 156 17.80 -18.70 -24.83
N PHE A 157 17.89 -18.53 -26.14
CA PHE A 157 19.12 -18.10 -26.82
C PHE A 157 19.31 -16.58 -26.86
N ILE A 158 18.34 -15.78 -26.40
CA ILE A 158 18.35 -14.32 -26.56
C ILE A 158 18.97 -13.60 -25.34
N PHE A 159 18.82 -14.14 -24.13
CA PHE A 159 19.35 -13.53 -22.91
C PHE A 159 20.03 -14.58 -22.01
N PRO A 160 21.34 -14.86 -22.20
CA PRO A 160 22.05 -15.86 -21.42
C PRO A 160 22.22 -15.40 -19.96
N ASN A 161 21.85 -16.29 -19.01
CA ASN A 161 22.19 -16.26 -17.58
C ASN A 161 22.64 -14.88 -17.06
N PRO A 162 21.69 -13.97 -16.77
CA PRO A 162 22.00 -12.69 -16.15
C PRO A 162 22.85 -12.91 -14.89
N PRO A 163 23.84 -12.03 -14.64
CA PRO A 163 24.79 -12.24 -13.57
C PRO A 163 24.04 -12.36 -12.23
N PRO A 164 24.33 -13.41 -11.43
CA PRO A 164 23.74 -13.53 -10.10
C PRO A 164 24.10 -12.30 -9.27
N ALA A 165 23.28 -11.98 -8.26
CA ALA A 165 23.61 -10.93 -7.31
C ALA A 165 25.03 -11.16 -6.77
N LYS A 166 25.97 -10.30 -7.17
CA LYS A 166 27.37 -10.38 -6.74
C LYS A 166 27.50 -9.76 -5.37
N LEU A 167 27.07 -10.50 -4.36
CA LEU A 167 27.30 -10.18 -2.96
C LEU A 167 28.60 -10.88 -2.51
N ASN A 168 29.44 -10.16 -1.77
CA ASN A 168 30.65 -10.68 -1.16
C ASN A 168 30.28 -11.64 0.00
N GLN A 169 31.28 -12.18 0.72
CA GLN A 169 31.03 -13.10 1.85
C GLN A 169 30.29 -12.45 3.03
N ASN A 170 30.39 -11.12 3.20
CA ASN A 170 29.59 -10.39 4.17
C ASN A 170 28.20 -10.02 3.63
N GLY A 171 27.88 -10.49 2.42
CA GLY A 171 26.61 -10.36 1.73
C GLY A 171 26.28 -8.94 1.26
N TRP A 172 27.26 -8.02 1.27
CA TRP A 172 27.14 -6.74 0.58
C TRP A 172 27.67 -6.82 -0.87
N PRO A 173 27.23 -5.96 -1.79
CA PRO A 173 27.94 -5.77 -3.04
C PRO A 173 29.41 -5.36 -2.81
N ASP A 174 30.22 -5.52 -3.85
CA ASP A 174 31.56 -4.94 -3.86
C ASP A 174 31.48 -3.42 -3.58
N LYS A 175 32.33 -2.90 -2.70
CA LYS A 175 32.35 -1.47 -2.35
C LYS A 175 32.69 -0.59 -3.55
N ASP A 176 33.43 -1.14 -4.52
CA ASP A 176 33.73 -0.46 -5.79
C ASP A 176 32.49 -0.37 -6.70
N VAL A 177 31.45 -1.16 -6.41
CA VAL A 177 30.18 -1.20 -7.15
C VAL A 177 29.07 -0.44 -6.42
N TYR A 178 28.99 -0.57 -5.10
CA TYR A 178 28.01 0.15 -4.28
C TYR A 178 28.55 0.39 -2.87
N ASN A 179 28.56 1.67 -2.46
CA ASN A 179 28.87 2.07 -1.09
C ASN A 179 27.61 2.66 -0.43
N PRO A 180 26.98 1.96 0.54
CA PRO A 180 25.82 2.46 1.28
C PRO A 180 26.05 3.81 1.97
N GLU A 181 27.29 4.11 2.36
CA GLU A 181 27.65 5.40 3.00
C GLU A 181 27.46 6.60 2.05
N LEU A 182 27.47 6.37 0.74
CA LEU A 182 27.19 7.39 -0.27
C LEU A 182 25.69 7.52 -0.59
N ASP A 183 24.88 6.53 -0.20
CA ASP A 183 23.43 6.59 -0.34
C ASP A 183 22.80 7.41 0.78
N LYS A 184 22.65 8.72 0.52
CA LYS A 184 22.07 9.68 1.47
C LYS A 184 20.63 9.34 1.90
N MET A 185 19.93 8.50 1.14
CA MET A 185 18.56 8.05 1.42
C MET A 185 18.49 6.62 1.95
N PHE A 186 19.63 6.00 2.26
CA PHE A 186 19.70 4.61 2.74
C PHE A 186 18.85 4.41 4.00
N TRP A 187 19.05 5.25 5.02
CA TRP A 187 18.33 5.20 6.30
C TRP A 187 16.82 5.32 6.13
N TRP A 188 16.37 6.11 5.15
CA TRP A 188 14.95 6.36 4.91
C TRP A 188 14.32 5.16 4.21
N ARG A 189 14.92 4.73 3.09
CA ARG A 189 14.39 3.62 2.28
C ARG A 189 14.47 2.27 2.99
N ASN A 190 15.45 2.11 3.88
CA ASN A 190 15.67 0.88 4.64
C ASN A 190 15.11 0.91 6.06
N ASP A 191 14.36 1.95 6.44
CA ASP A 191 13.66 1.96 7.73
C ASP A 191 12.73 0.74 7.82
N PRO A 192 12.92 -0.15 8.82
CA PRO A 192 12.13 -1.38 8.91
C PRO A 192 10.64 -1.11 9.09
N VAL A 193 10.28 -0.17 9.97
CA VAL A 193 8.88 0.12 10.31
C VAL A 193 8.15 0.75 9.13
N LEU A 194 8.83 1.55 8.31
CA LEU A 194 8.26 2.08 7.07
C LEU A 194 7.97 0.98 6.05
N ASN A 195 8.87 0.01 5.89
CA ASN A 195 8.66 -1.14 5.00
C ASN A 195 7.55 -2.07 5.54
N GLU A 196 7.53 -2.27 6.86
CA GLU A 196 6.45 -2.98 7.54
C GLU A 196 5.12 -2.28 7.30
N PHE A 197 5.03 -0.95 7.47
CA PHE A 197 3.82 -0.20 7.16
C PHE A 197 3.36 -0.41 5.71
N HIS A 198 4.26 -0.33 4.74
CA HIS A 198 3.90 -0.57 3.33
C HIS A 198 3.36 -1.99 3.11
N GLU A 199 3.98 -3.01 3.72
CA GLU A 199 3.46 -4.39 3.68
C GLU A 199 2.08 -4.50 4.33
N HIS A 200 1.91 -3.94 5.53
CA HIS A 200 0.63 -3.93 6.24
C HIS A 200 -0.45 -3.21 5.42
N TRP A 201 -0.14 -2.07 4.83
CA TRP A 201 -1.07 -1.32 4.00
C TRP A 201 -1.57 -2.17 2.83
N HIS A 202 -0.71 -2.89 2.11
CA HIS A 202 -1.15 -3.76 1.02
C HIS A 202 -1.94 -5.00 1.49
N LEU A 203 -1.76 -5.45 2.73
CA LEU A 203 -2.55 -6.55 3.31
C LEU A 203 -3.90 -6.06 3.85
N VAL A 204 -3.91 -4.86 4.40
CA VAL A 204 -5.07 -4.20 4.99
C VAL A 204 -5.96 -3.65 3.88
N MET A 205 -5.42 -2.90 2.92
CA MET A 205 -6.12 -2.45 1.72
C MET A 205 -6.10 -3.50 0.60
N GLY A 206 -6.03 -4.78 0.99
CA GLY A 206 -6.04 -5.91 0.06
C GLY A 206 -7.26 -5.92 -0.84
N LYS A 207 -7.15 -6.56 -2.00
CA LYS A 207 -8.20 -6.56 -3.03
C LYS A 207 -9.11 -7.78 -2.95
N VAL A 208 -10.40 -7.53 -3.16
CA VAL A 208 -11.44 -8.52 -3.47
C VAL A 208 -12.29 -7.90 -4.59
N ASP A 209 -12.27 -8.50 -5.79
CA ASP A 209 -12.84 -7.89 -6.99
C ASP A 209 -14.35 -7.58 -6.86
N ASP A 210 -15.10 -8.43 -6.14
CA ASP A 210 -16.54 -8.27 -5.93
C ASP A 210 -16.91 -7.48 -4.65
N ASP A 211 -15.93 -7.13 -3.81
CA ASP A 211 -16.16 -6.49 -2.50
C ASP A 211 -14.97 -5.62 -2.09
N PRO A 212 -14.69 -4.52 -2.82
CA PRO A 212 -13.54 -3.67 -2.54
C PRO A 212 -13.73 -2.89 -1.24
N ARG A 213 -12.61 -2.62 -0.57
CA ARG A 213 -12.53 -1.67 0.55
C ARG A 213 -13.05 -0.30 0.12
N ASP A 214 -13.66 0.43 1.07
CA ASP A 214 -14.14 1.78 0.84
C ASP A 214 -13.04 2.66 0.24
N ARG A 215 -13.32 3.21 -0.96
CA ARG A 215 -12.44 4.10 -1.72
C ARG A 215 -11.02 3.54 -1.95
N GLY A 216 -10.87 2.22 -2.05
CA GLY A 216 -9.56 1.56 -2.13
C GLY A 216 -8.62 2.11 -3.21
N GLY A 217 -9.14 2.40 -4.41
CA GLY A 217 -8.34 2.98 -5.49
C GLY A 217 -7.87 4.41 -5.23
N GLU A 218 -8.69 5.23 -4.58
CA GLU A 218 -8.30 6.59 -4.19
C GLU A 218 -7.27 6.54 -3.06
N ASN A 219 -7.47 5.63 -2.10
CA ASN A 219 -6.53 5.41 -1.00
C ASN A 219 -5.18 4.87 -1.49
N PHE A 220 -5.15 4.02 -2.52
CA PHE A 220 -3.92 3.58 -3.17
C PHE A 220 -3.11 4.79 -3.65
N ILE A 221 -3.73 5.68 -4.42
CA ILE A 221 -3.04 6.87 -4.95
C ILE A 221 -2.61 7.79 -3.80
N TYR A 222 -3.49 8.05 -2.84
CA TYR A 222 -3.19 8.99 -1.76
C TYR A 222 -2.05 8.52 -0.86
N THR A 223 -2.06 7.25 -0.46
CA THR A 223 -1.01 6.67 0.39
C THR A 223 0.34 6.75 -0.29
N HIS A 224 0.44 6.32 -1.55
CA HIS A 224 1.70 6.38 -2.31
C HIS A 224 2.14 7.82 -2.60
N ARG A 225 1.21 8.77 -2.75
CA ARG A 225 1.52 10.19 -2.85
C ARG A 225 2.10 10.74 -1.55
N GLN A 226 1.55 10.36 -0.39
CA GLN A 226 2.14 10.73 0.91
C GLN A 226 3.55 10.16 1.06
N PHE A 227 3.82 8.95 0.56
CA PHE A 227 5.17 8.39 0.54
C PHE A 227 6.11 9.25 -0.30
N LEU A 228 5.69 9.59 -1.53
CA LEU A 228 6.47 10.41 -2.46
C LEU A 228 6.75 11.82 -1.92
N ALA A 229 5.74 12.49 -1.35
CA ALA A 229 5.87 13.84 -0.79
C ALA A 229 6.89 13.88 0.35
N ARG A 230 6.82 12.89 1.26
CA ARG A 230 7.75 12.75 2.38
C ARG A 230 9.15 12.38 1.91
N TYR A 231 9.27 11.48 0.94
CA TYR A 231 10.55 11.11 0.33
C TYR A 231 11.22 12.30 -0.36
N ASP A 232 10.48 13.10 -1.14
CA ASP A 232 11.02 14.29 -1.81
C ASP A 232 11.39 15.40 -0.82
N ALA A 233 10.65 15.54 0.28
CA ALA A 233 11.02 16.45 1.36
C ALA A 233 12.35 16.04 2.03
N ASP A 234 12.57 14.75 2.29
CA ASP A 234 13.82 14.25 2.86
C ASP A 234 14.98 14.31 1.86
N ARG A 235 14.74 14.03 0.57
CA ARG A 235 15.72 14.25 -0.51
C ARG A 235 16.23 15.67 -0.51
N LEU A 236 15.33 16.66 -0.44
CA LEU A 236 15.70 18.06 -0.29
C LEU A 236 16.57 18.29 0.96
N CYS A 237 16.20 17.70 2.10
CA CYS A 237 16.93 17.82 3.36
C CYS A 237 18.32 17.14 3.38
N VAL A 238 18.63 16.30 2.38
CA VAL A 238 19.97 15.72 2.17
C VAL A 238 20.69 16.32 0.95
N GLY A 239 20.13 17.39 0.35
CA GLY A 239 20.70 18.08 -0.80
C GLY A 239 20.59 17.27 -2.10
N MET A 240 19.47 16.58 -2.30
CA MET A 240 19.11 15.88 -3.53
C MET A 240 17.89 16.55 -4.17
N GLU A 241 17.81 16.46 -5.49
CA GLU A 241 16.60 16.88 -6.24
C GLU A 241 15.45 15.91 -6.01
N LYS A 242 14.22 16.34 -6.32
CA LYS A 242 13.03 15.49 -6.32
C LYS A 242 13.22 14.24 -7.18
N VAL A 243 12.47 13.19 -6.88
CA VAL A 243 12.45 11.98 -7.70
C VAL A 243 11.98 12.30 -9.13
N VAL A 244 12.70 11.77 -10.10
CA VAL A 244 12.35 11.89 -11.51
C VAL A 244 11.54 10.65 -11.92
N ALA A 245 10.34 10.87 -12.46
CA ALA A 245 9.51 9.79 -12.99
C ALA A 245 10.25 8.95 -14.05
N LEU A 246 9.78 7.75 -14.30
CA LEU A 246 10.16 7.03 -15.52
C LEU A 246 9.55 7.77 -16.73
N PRO A 247 10.35 8.26 -17.69
CA PRO A 247 9.81 9.03 -18.82
C PRO A 247 9.10 8.13 -19.84
N ASP A 248 9.55 6.89 -19.95
CA ASP A 248 9.09 5.85 -20.85
C ASP A 248 9.61 4.49 -20.31
N TYR A 249 9.42 3.42 -21.08
CA TYR A 249 9.82 2.06 -20.71
C TYR A 249 11.06 1.56 -21.47
N VAL A 250 11.78 2.44 -22.18
CA VAL A 250 12.94 2.08 -23.02
C VAL A 250 14.22 2.80 -22.62
N THR A 251 14.11 3.94 -21.93
CA THR A 251 15.20 4.74 -21.43
C THR A 251 15.93 3.97 -20.32
N PRO A 252 17.26 3.80 -20.40
CA PRO A 252 18.03 3.14 -19.35
C PRO A 252 17.86 3.80 -17.99
N ILE A 253 17.66 2.98 -16.96
CA ILE A 253 17.43 3.41 -15.58
C ILE A 253 18.79 3.59 -14.89
N PRO A 254 19.27 4.82 -14.62
CA PRO A 254 20.62 5.06 -14.10
C PRO A 254 20.84 4.49 -12.69
N ASP A 255 19.81 4.46 -11.86
CA ASP A 255 19.91 4.01 -10.47
C ASP A 255 20.29 2.53 -10.42
N ALA A 256 21.21 2.13 -9.54
CA ALA A 256 21.38 0.73 -9.16
C ALA A 256 20.70 0.46 -7.82
N PHE A 257 20.46 -0.81 -7.51
CA PHE A 257 20.03 -1.24 -6.19
C PHE A 257 20.58 -2.61 -5.83
N TYR A 258 21.13 -2.71 -4.62
CA TYR A 258 21.66 -3.94 -4.06
C TYR A 258 20.96 -4.20 -2.73
N PRO A 259 20.14 -5.26 -2.62
CA PRO A 259 19.44 -5.60 -1.38
C PRO A 259 20.40 -5.85 -0.21
N HIS A 260 19.93 -5.58 1.00
CA HIS A 260 20.67 -5.87 2.22
C HIS A 260 20.94 -7.39 2.35
N PRO A 261 22.12 -7.83 2.84
CA PRO A 261 22.44 -9.25 3.03
C PRO A 261 21.41 -10.05 3.82
N TYR A 262 20.91 -9.46 4.91
CA TYR A 262 19.95 -10.12 5.79
C TYR A 262 18.52 -10.08 5.26
N LEU A 263 18.25 -9.30 4.20
CA LEU A 263 16.93 -9.26 3.56
C LEU A 263 16.80 -10.43 2.58
N VAL A 264 15.99 -11.42 2.95
CA VAL A 264 15.76 -12.64 2.15
C VAL A 264 14.27 -12.85 1.87
N GLN A 265 13.96 -13.73 0.93
CA GLN A 265 12.60 -14.13 0.59
C GLN A 265 12.45 -15.66 0.61
N ASP A 266 11.23 -16.13 0.77
CA ASP A 266 10.88 -17.51 0.47
C ASP A 266 10.76 -17.67 -1.05
N TRP A 267 11.64 -18.50 -1.61
CA TRP A 267 11.65 -18.86 -3.01
C TRP A 267 11.61 -20.38 -3.13
N ARG A 268 10.43 -20.90 -3.50
CA ARG A 268 10.19 -22.34 -3.69
C ARG A 268 10.50 -23.20 -2.45
N GLY A 269 10.23 -22.67 -1.26
CA GLY A 269 10.46 -23.37 0.00
C GLY A 269 11.89 -23.24 0.53
N GLU A 270 12.74 -22.47 -0.15
CA GLU A 270 14.10 -22.16 0.26
C GLU A 270 14.26 -20.65 0.49
N LYS A 271 15.15 -20.28 1.43
CA LYS A 271 15.48 -18.86 1.65
C LYS A 271 16.47 -18.42 0.58
N ALA A 272 16.09 -17.43 -0.22
CA ALA A 272 16.92 -16.83 -1.25
C ALA A 272 17.09 -15.32 -1.03
N HIS A 273 18.21 -14.75 -1.48
CA HIS A 273 18.37 -13.30 -1.53
C HIS A 273 17.46 -12.70 -2.61
N PHE A 274 17.08 -11.44 -2.41
CA PHE A 274 16.50 -10.66 -3.50
C PHE A 274 17.56 -10.37 -4.56
N THR A 275 17.13 -10.36 -5.82
CA THR A 275 18.03 -10.09 -6.95
C THR A 275 18.43 -8.60 -6.98
N ALA A 276 19.74 -8.36 -7.11
CA ALA A 276 20.29 -7.02 -7.28
C ALA A 276 20.15 -6.50 -8.71
N ARG A 277 20.05 -5.18 -8.86
CA ARG A 277 19.87 -4.48 -10.13
C ARG A 277 21.03 -3.49 -10.36
N PRO A 278 21.96 -3.75 -11.29
CA PRO A 278 23.00 -2.79 -11.64
C PRO A 278 22.42 -1.56 -12.35
N THR A 279 23.25 -0.56 -12.59
CA THR A 279 22.85 0.66 -13.32
C THR A 279 22.43 0.35 -14.76
N ASN A 280 21.67 1.27 -15.36
CA ASN A 280 21.32 1.31 -16.78
C ASN A 280 20.58 0.08 -17.31
N GLN A 281 19.73 -0.54 -16.48
CA GLN A 281 18.80 -1.57 -16.95
C GLN A 281 17.61 -0.92 -17.67
N THR A 282 16.98 -1.67 -18.57
CA THR A 282 15.78 -1.28 -19.31
C THR A 282 14.68 -2.30 -19.08
N PHE A 283 13.41 -1.96 -19.29
CA PHE A 283 12.36 -2.96 -19.26
C PHE A 283 12.59 -4.02 -20.35
N HIS A 284 12.21 -5.26 -20.05
CA HIS A 284 12.25 -6.37 -20.97
C HIS A 284 10.94 -7.15 -20.86
N ASP A 285 10.48 -7.72 -21.97
CA ASP A 285 9.37 -8.67 -21.94
C ASP A 285 9.73 -9.84 -21.03
N ILE A 286 8.79 -10.25 -20.19
CA ILE A 286 9.00 -11.36 -19.27
C ILE A 286 7.98 -12.48 -19.44
N VAL A 287 8.45 -13.70 -19.21
CA VAL A 287 7.59 -14.89 -19.07
C VAL A 287 7.68 -15.39 -17.65
N LYS A 288 6.58 -15.23 -16.91
CA LYS A 288 6.42 -15.71 -15.55
C LYS A 288 5.85 -17.12 -15.53
N ILE A 289 6.48 -18.01 -14.76
CA ILE A 289 5.93 -19.33 -14.43
C ILE A 289 5.67 -19.40 -12.92
N ALA A 290 4.41 -19.54 -12.54
CA ALA A 290 3.97 -19.73 -11.16
C ALA A 290 2.90 -20.82 -11.10
N ASP A 291 3.03 -21.77 -10.18
CA ASP A 291 2.07 -22.86 -9.95
C ASP A 291 1.68 -23.67 -11.22
N GLY A 292 2.57 -23.72 -12.21
CA GLY A 292 2.35 -24.41 -13.49
C GLY A 292 1.60 -23.57 -14.53
N GLU A 293 1.26 -22.32 -14.23
CA GLU A 293 0.67 -21.36 -15.16
C GLU A 293 1.73 -20.41 -15.74
N PHE A 294 1.46 -19.95 -16.96
CA PHE A 294 2.32 -19.03 -17.72
C PHE A 294 1.63 -17.69 -17.83
N SER A 295 2.33 -16.62 -17.45
CA SER A 295 1.92 -15.25 -17.69
C SER A 295 2.99 -14.53 -18.49
N ILE A 296 2.59 -13.83 -19.55
CA ILE A 296 3.50 -13.05 -20.39
C ILE A 296 3.20 -11.58 -20.15
N TYR A 297 4.22 -10.83 -19.78
CA TYR A 297 4.14 -9.38 -19.65
C TYR A 297 5.07 -8.77 -20.70
N THR A 298 4.57 -7.79 -21.45
CA THR A 298 5.34 -7.17 -22.52
C THR A 298 5.47 -5.67 -22.30
N VAL A 299 6.61 -5.11 -22.71
CA VAL A 299 6.85 -3.67 -22.69
C VAL A 299 5.85 -2.95 -23.59
N SER A 300 5.52 -3.54 -24.75
CA SER A 300 4.48 -3.01 -25.64
C SER A 300 3.11 -3.00 -25.00
N GLY A 301 2.73 -4.07 -24.29
CA GLY A 301 1.47 -4.14 -23.56
C GLY A 301 1.37 -3.09 -22.45
N LEU A 302 2.45 -2.90 -21.69
CA LEU A 302 2.51 -1.84 -20.67
C LEU A 302 2.35 -0.44 -21.28
N GLU A 303 2.99 -0.19 -22.43
CA GLU A 303 2.88 1.09 -23.15
C GLU A 303 1.49 1.30 -23.77
N GLU A 304 0.86 0.25 -24.29
CA GLU A 304 -0.52 0.28 -24.76
C GLU A 304 -1.49 0.61 -23.63
N GLU A 305 -1.31 0.00 -22.45
CA GLU A 305 -2.13 0.28 -21.28
C GLU A 305 -1.95 1.72 -20.80
N ARG A 306 -0.70 2.20 -20.72
CA ARG A 306 -0.40 3.61 -20.39
C ARG A 306 -1.10 4.57 -21.34
N LYS A 307 -1.07 4.30 -22.65
CA LYS A 307 -1.74 5.12 -23.66
C LYS A 307 -3.25 5.09 -23.51
N SER A 308 -3.82 3.90 -23.27
CA SER A 308 -5.25 3.73 -23.05
C SER A 308 -5.73 4.53 -21.83
N LEU A 309 -5.01 4.45 -20.71
CA LEU A 309 -5.29 5.24 -19.51
C LEU A 309 -5.25 6.75 -19.79
N ILE A 310 -4.25 7.24 -20.52
CA ILE A 310 -4.15 8.66 -20.87
C ILE A 310 -5.30 9.09 -21.78
N GLU A 311 -5.63 8.28 -22.79
CA GLU A 311 -6.75 8.53 -23.68
C GLU A 311 -8.07 8.61 -22.92
N TRP A 312 -8.30 7.68 -21.98
CA TRP A 312 -9.48 7.68 -21.12
C TRP A 312 -9.53 8.92 -20.21
N ILE A 313 -8.41 9.28 -19.59
CA ILE A 313 -8.27 10.50 -18.75
C ILE A 313 -8.55 11.76 -19.56
N ASP A 314 -8.19 11.79 -20.84
CA ASP A 314 -8.40 12.93 -21.73
C ASP A 314 -9.82 13.01 -22.32
N GLY A 315 -10.73 12.13 -21.88
CA GLY A 315 -12.11 12.09 -22.36
C GLY A 315 -12.29 11.37 -23.71
N GLY A 316 -11.31 10.56 -24.11
CA GLY A 316 -11.37 9.66 -25.26
C GLY A 316 -12.21 8.41 -24.99
N THR A 317 -11.86 7.30 -25.64
CA THR A 317 -12.56 6.02 -25.44
C THR A 317 -12.28 5.42 -24.06
N ASN A 318 -13.24 4.65 -23.56
CA ASN A 318 -13.11 3.82 -22.36
C ASN A 318 -13.23 2.32 -22.70
N ASP A 319 -12.93 1.88 -23.92
CA ASP A 319 -13.12 0.48 -24.34
C ASP A 319 -12.38 -0.55 -23.45
N LYS A 320 -11.28 -0.14 -22.82
CA LYS A 320 -10.50 -0.95 -21.87
C LYS A 320 -10.76 -0.59 -20.39
N HIS A 321 -11.64 0.36 -20.11
CA HIS A 321 -11.84 0.94 -18.77
C HIS A 321 -13.32 0.96 -18.35
N PRO A 322 -13.65 0.95 -17.04
CA PRO A 322 -14.99 0.63 -16.57
C PRO A 322 -16.11 1.55 -17.11
N ASN A 323 -15.93 2.87 -17.02
CA ASN A 323 -16.93 3.87 -17.41
C ASN A 323 -16.25 5.17 -17.85
N PRO A 324 -16.89 6.02 -18.67
CA PRO A 324 -16.39 7.37 -18.93
C PRO A 324 -16.21 8.18 -17.64
N LEU A 325 -15.07 8.88 -17.52
CA LEU A 325 -14.81 9.80 -16.41
C LEU A 325 -15.68 11.04 -16.55
N LYS A 326 -16.26 11.49 -15.43
CA LYS A 326 -17.16 12.65 -15.37
C LYS A 326 -16.44 13.91 -14.89
N PHE A 327 -15.14 13.80 -14.55
CA PHE A 327 -14.31 14.87 -13.99
C PHE A 327 -14.90 15.42 -12.68
N VAL A 328 -15.34 14.50 -11.82
CA VAL A 328 -15.84 14.80 -10.47
C VAL A 328 -15.10 13.95 -9.44
N ASP A 329 -15.06 14.38 -8.19
CA ASP A 329 -14.28 13.70 -7.15
C ASP A 329 -14.65 12.22 -6.96
N SER A 330 -15.88 11.80 -7.27
CA SER A 330 -16.30 10.39 -7.19
C SER A 330 -15.59 9.47 -8.19
N ASP A 331 -14.95 10.02 -9.24
CA ASP A 331 -14.17 9.22 -10.19
C ASP A 331 -12.83 8.75 -9.59
N ALA A 332 -12.36 9.40 -8.52
CA ALA A 332 -11.07 9.18 -7.89
C ALA A 332 -10.77 7.69 -7.63
N SER A 333 -11.71 6.99 -6.99
CA SER A 333 -11.52 5.59 -6.63
C SER A 333 -11.55 4.65 -7.82
N VAL A 334 -12.33 4.97 -8.87
CA VAL A 334 -12.41 4.13 -10.07
C VAL A 334 -11.11 4.25 -10.86
N LEU A 335 -10.65 5.48 -11.09
CA LEU A 335 -9.39 5.72 -11.80
C LEU A 335 -8.18 5.16 -11.04
N GLY A 336 -8.13 5.39 -9.73
CA GLY A 336 -7.03 4.89 -8.90
C GLY A 336 -6.97 3.36 -8.88
N HIS A 337 -8.13 2.69 -8.85
CA HIS A 337 -8.19 1.23 -8.91
C HIS A 337 -7.73 0.67 -10.26
N ASP A 338 -8.21 1.27 -11.35
CA ASP A 338 -7.84 0.85 -12.71
C ASP A 338 -6.33 1.00 -12.96
N LEU A 339 -5.77 2.15 -12.56
CA LEU A 339 -4.33 2.42 -12.61
C LEU A 339 -3.53 1.43 -11.74
N GLU A 340 -4.02 1.08 -10.55
CA GLU A 340 -3.38 0.11 -9.67
C GLU A 340 -3.37 -1.32 -10.28
N VAL A 341 -4.51 -1.75 -10.83
CA VAL A 341 -4.68 -3.12 -11.35
C VAL A 341 -3.98 -3.30 -12.68
N ASN A 342 -4.20 -2.40 -13.64
CA ASN A 342 -3.84 -2.62 -15.04
C ASN A 342 -2.42 -2.12 -15.36
N LEU A 343 -1.97 -1.02 -14.72
CA LEU A 343 -0.66 -0.44 -15.02
C LEU A 343 0.38 -0.72 -13.93
N HIS A 344 0.08 -0.35 -12.68
CA HIS A 344 1.00 -0.47 -11.55
C HIS A 344 1.51 -1.90 -11.36
N ASN A 345 0.59 -2.87 -11.29
CA ASN A 345 0.93 -4.27 -11.02
C ASN A 345 1.80 -4.87 -12.13
N ASP A 346 1.43 -4.67 -13.40
CA ASP A 346 2.19 -5.18 -14.54
C ASP A 346 3.58 -4.56 -14.64
N GLY A 347 3.70 -3.27 -14.34
CA GLY A 347 4.99 -2.61 -14.23
C GLY A 347 5.84 -3.21 -13.11
N HIS A 348 5.26 -3.49 -11.94
CA HIS A 348 5.98 -4.22 -10.88
C HIS A 348 6.46 -5.59 -11.31
N GLN A 349 5.68 -6.34 -12.10
CA GLN A 349 6.11 -7.64 -12.62
C GLN A 349 7.34 -7.48 -13.53
N LEU A 350 7.28 -6.56 -14.50
CA LEU A 350 8.40 -6.30 -15.41
C LEU A 350 9.65 -5.81 -14.66
N LEU A 351 9.48 -4.93 -13.67
CA LEU A 351 10.57 -4.39 -12.87
C LEU A 351 11.18 -5.41 -11.89
N ALA A 352 10.36 -6.26 -11.28
CA ALA A 352 10.82 -7.30 -10.35
C ALA A 352 11.71 -8.34 -11.04
N TYR A 353 11.45 -8.60 -12.32
CA TYR A 353 12.18 -9.56 -13.15
C TYR A 353 13.03 -8.90 -14.23
N ILE A 354 13.35 -7.61 -14.08
CA ILE A 354 14.14 -6.85 -15.07
C ILE A 354 15.49 -7.51 -15.39
N MET A 355 16.08 -8.21 -14.41
CA MET A 355 17.31 -8.97 -14.59
C MET A 355 17.08 -10.34 -15.22
N HIS A 356 15.89 -10.93 -15.08
CA HIS A 356 15.58 -12.31 -15.45
C HIS A 356 14.31 -12.34 -16.33
N PRO A 357 14.39 -11.91 -17.61
CA PRO A 357 13.22 -11.86 -18.50
C PRO A 357 12.58 -13.24 -18.71
N TYR A 358 13.30 -14.32 -18.43
CA TYR A 358 12.71 -15.62 -18.19
C TYR A 358 12.75 -15.90 -16.69
N THR A 359 11.59 -15.93 -16.02
CA THR A 359 11.53 -16.12 -14.56
C THR A 359 11.83 -17.57 -14.12
N VAL A 360 12.35 -18.41 -15.03
CA VAL A 360 12.57 -19.83 -14.77
C VAL A 360 13.81 -20.00 -13.92
N GLY A 361 13.60 -20.27 -12.63
CA GLY A 361 14.66 -20.65 -11.70
C GLY A 361 15.36 -19.51 -10.95
N TYR A 362 14.95 -18.25 -11.16
CA TYR A 362 15.58 -17.10 -10.50
C TYR A 362 14.61 -16.36 -9.57
N PRO A 363 15.07 -15.98 -8.35
CA PRO A 363 14.29 -15.18 -7.45
C PRO A 363 14.10 -13.75 -8.01
N PRO A 364 12.96 -13.10 -7.75
CA PRO A 364 12.74 -11.72 -8.16
C PRO A 364 13.52 -10.71 -7.30
N SER A 365 13.57 -9.45 -7.75
CA SER A 365 14.06 -8.32 -6.95
C SER A 365 13.06 -7.89 -5.87
N VAL A 366 13.45 -6.94 -5.02
CA VAL A 366 12.59 -6.39 -3.96
C VAL A 366 11.31 -5.75 -4.49
N LEU A 367 11.26 -5.39 -5.77
CA LEU A 367 10.09 -4.77 -6.41
C LEU A 367 8.94 -5.76 -6.63
N VAL A 368 9.11 -7.05 -6.33
CA VAL A 368 8.03 -8.05 -6.42
C VAL A 368 6.92 -7.84 -5.40
N GLY A 369 7.18 -7.14 -4.30
CA GLY A 369 6.22 -7.06 -3.21
C GLY A 369 6.47 -5.94 -2.22
N ALA A 370 5.38 -5.59 -1.53
CA ALA A 370 5.31 -4.47 -0.61
C ALA A 370 6.33 -4.53 0.55
N ARG A 371 6.67 -5.73 1.00
CA ARG A 371 7.66 -5.98 2.08
C ARG A 371 8.99 -5.26 1.91
N ALA A 372 9.46 -5.10 0.68
CA ALA A 372 10.80 -4.60 0.41
C ALA A 372 10.87 -3.56 -0.70
N GLY A 373 9.77 -3.32 -1.43
CA GLY A 373 9.76 -2.45 -2.61
C GLY A 373 10.32 -1.04 -2.34
N LEU A 374 10.00 -0.43 -1.19
CA LEU A 374 10.44 0.91 -0.82
C LEU A 374 11.97 1.08 -0.79
N ARG A 375 12.70 -0.03 -0.64
CA ARG A 375 14.17 -0.04 -0.55
C ARG A 375 14.84 0.36 -1.86
N ASP A 376 14.25 0.01 -3.02
CA ASP A 376 14.82 0.29 -4.34
C ASP A 376 14.48 1.73 -4.78
N PRO A 377 15.47 2.58 -5.16
CA PRO A 377 15.24 3.87 -5.81
C PRO A 377 14.20 3.83 -6.95
N LEU A 378 14.12 2.73 -7.68
CA LEU A 378 13.22 2.55 -8.82
C LEU A 378 11.74 2.48 -8.43
N PHE A 379 11.42 2.04 -7.21
CA PHE A 379 10.06 2.12 -6.67
C PHE A 379 9.53 3.56 -6.73
N TRP A 380 10.34 4.52 -6.27
CA TRP A 380 9.99 5.92 -6.20
C TRP A 380 9.76 6.53 -7.59
N ARG A 381 10.58 6.14 -8.57
CA ARG A 381 10.44 6.61 -9.96
C ARG A 381 9.19 6.03 -10.62
N TRP A 382 8.88 4.77 -10.34
CA TRP A 382 7.67 4.10 -10.80
C TRP A 382 6.41 4.74 -10.19
N HIS A 383 6.36 4.89 -8.87
CA HIS A 383 5.20 5.53 -8.23
C HIS A 383 5.05 7.00 -8.59
N ARG A 384 6.14 7.75 -8.86
CA ARG A 384 6.02 9.11 -9.40
C ARG A 384 5.43 9.13 -10.81
N HIS A 385 5.75 8.14 -11.65
CA HIS A 385 5.14 7.98 -12.97
C HIS A 385 3.62 7.77 -12.87
N LEU A 386 3.20 6.87 -11.98
CA LEU A 386 1.79 6.60 -11.70
C LEU A 386 1.06 7.83 -11.13
N ASP A 387 1.67 8.50 -10.15
CA ASP A 387 1.11 9.70 -9.53
C ASP A 387 0.94 10.84 -10.55
N ASN A 388 1.88 10.99 -11.50
CA ASN A 388 1.77 11.97 -12.59
C ASN A 388 0.61 11.67 -13.54
N ILE A 389 0.32 10.39 -13.83
CA ILE A 389 -0.84 9.98 -14.64
C ILE A 389 -2.13 10.36 -13.91
N TYR A 390 -2.25 10.05 -12.61
CA TYR A 390 -3.43 10.42 -11.84
C TYR A 390 -3.57 11.96 -11.70
N LEU A 391 -2.46 12.67 -11.51
CA LEU A 391 -2.43 14.13 -11.44
C LEU A 391 -2.97 14.78 -12.73
N ARG A 392 -2.78 14.13 -13.89
CA ARG A 392 -3.38 14.59 -15.16
C ARG A 392 -4.90 14.68 -15.06
N TRP A 393 -5.56 13.68 -14.49
CA TRP A 393 -7.00 13.71 -14.24
C TRP A 393 -7.38 14.81 -13.23
N GLN A 394 -6.63 14.93 -12.12
CA GLN A 394 -6.91 15.99 -11.14
C GLN A 394 -6.84 17.39 -11.75
N ASN A 395 -5.99 17.62 -12.74
CA ASN A 395 -5.90 18.89 -13.45
C ASN A 395 -7.18 19.26 -14.23
N TYR A 396 -8.02 18.29 -14.59
CA TYR A 396 -9.33 18.55 -15.22
C TYR A 396 -10.43 18.92 -14.23
N LEU A 397 -10.24 18.68 -12.91
CA LEU A 397 -11.24 19.02 -11.89
C LEU A 397 -11.39 20.54 -11.68
N GLY A 398 -10.38 21.32 -12.08
CA GLY A 398 -10.27 22.74 -11.78
C GLY A 398 -10.06 23.04 -10.28
N PRO A 399 -9.78 24.30 -9.90
CA PRO A 399 -9.57 24.67 -8.51
C PRO A 399 -10.79 24.45 -7.64
N SER A 400 -10.56 24.14 -6.36
CA SER A 400 -11.62 24.04 -5.35
C SER A 400 -12.35 25.38 -5.18
N ASP A 401 -13.67 25.32 -5.03
CA ASP A 401 -14.47 26.41 -4.49
C ASP A 401 -14.71 26.17 -3.00
N PHE A 402 -14.09 26.98 -2.16
CA PHE A 402 -14.21 26.87 -0.71
C PHE A 402 -15.41 27.64 -0.13
N HIS A 403 -16.15 28.44 -0.92
CA HIS A 403 -17.22 29.28 -0.38
C HIS A 403 -18.33 28.50 0.32
N HIS A 404 -18.60 27.28 -0.14
CA HIS A 404 -19.63 26.42 0.44
C HIS A 404 -19.12 25.49 1.55
N ASP A 405 -17.80 25.43 1.76
CA ASP A 405 -17.18 24.52 2.74
C ASP A 405 -16.39 25.23 3.85
N ALA A 406 -16.19 26.54 3.72
CA ALA A 406 -15.62 27.36 4.77
C ALA A 406 -16.69 27.59 5.86
N PRO A 407 -16.56 26.96 7.05
CA PRO A 407 -17.48 27.24 8.15
C PRO A 407 -17.29 28.70 8.59
N ASN A 408 -18.27 29.27 9.31
CA ASN A 408 -18.13 30.61 9.92
C ASN A 408 -17.24 30.55 11.18
N VAL A 409 -16.02 30.04 11.00
CA VAL A 409 -15.01 29.87 12.03
C VAL A 409 -13.70 30.50 11.55
N THR A 410 -13.16 31.40 12.36
CA THR A 410 -11.93 32.13 12.03
C THR A 410 -10.71 31.52 12.73
N ILE A 411 -9.60 31.45 12.00
CA ILE A 411 -8.26 31.14 12.51
C ILE A 411 -7.22 32.07 11.89
N ARG A 412 -6.29 32.60 12.69
CA ARG A 412 -5.19 33.46 12.24
C ARG A 412 -3.86 32.71 12.25
N ALA A 413 -2.86 33.21 11.53
CA ALA A 413 -1.50 32.65 11.60
C ALA A 413 -0.93 32.61 13.03
N THR A 414 -1.22 33.64 13.84
CA THR A 414 -0.82 33.72 15.26
C THR A 414 -1.60 32.78 16.19
N ASP A 415 -2.66 32.15 15.69
CA ASP A 415 -3.50 31.22 16.45
C ASP A 415 -3.03 29.77 16.34
N ILE A 416 -2.12 29.47 15.42
CA ILE A 416 -1.36 28.22 15.43
C ILE A 416 -0.23 28.40 16.42
N ILE A 417 -0.33 27.83 17.62
CA ILE A 417 0.72 27.87 18.64
C ILE A 417 1.34 26.47 18.74
N LEU A 418 2.67 26.41 18.66
CA LEU A 418 3.45 25.17 18.72
C LEU A 418 4.34 25.23 19.95
N SER A 419 4.38 24.13 20.70
CA SER A 419 5.19 24.02 21.91
C SER A 419 5.77 22.62 22.02
N PHE A 420 7.05 22.50 22.39
CA PHE A 420 7.65 21.20 22.68
C PHE A 420 7.18 20.69 24.04
N THR A 421 6.88 19.39 24.11
CA THR A 421 6.32 18.76 25.32
C THR A 421 7.23 18.93 26.53
N ASP A 422 8.54 18.76 26.37
CA ASP A 422 9.51 18.91 27.46
C ASP A 422 9.73 20.36 27.91
N VAL A 423 9.42 21.34 27.04
CA VAL A 423 9.40 22.76 27.42
C VAL A 423 8.13 23.05 28.23
N LEU A 424 6.99 22.53 27.80
CA LEU A 424 5.72 22.68 28.51
C LEU A 424 5.78 22.08 29.93
N LEU A 425 6.35 20.90 30.08
CA LEU A 425 6.43 20.23 31.38
C LEU A 425 7.32 20.94 32.40
N LYS A 426 8.22 21.83 31.97
CA LYS A 426 8.99 22.68 32.89
C LYS A 426 8.15 23.79 33.52
N VAL A 427 7.10 24.24 32.82
CA VAL A 427 6.22 25.32 33.28
C VAL A 427 4.90 24.81 33.84
N TYR A 428 4.46 23.61 33.42
CA TYR A 428 3.22 22.98 33.85
C TYR A 428 3.42 21.46 33.99
N PRO A 429 4.03 21.00 35.11
CA PRO A 429 4.32 19.57 35.32
C PRO A 429 3.07 18.68 35.32
N ASP A 430 1.91 19.19 35.76
CA ASP A 430 0.65 18.43 35.84
C ASP A 430 0.10 18.02 34.47
N GLY A 431 0.63 18.58 33.37
CA GLY A 431 0.32 18.15 32.01
C GLY A 431 0.62 16.68 31.72
N GLN A 432 1.45 16.00 32.53
CA GLN A 432 1.64 14.54 32.44
C GLN A 432 0.35 13.75 32.69
N ASN A 433 -0.65 14.36 33.32
CA ASN A 433 -1.95 13.75 33.60
C ASN A 433 -3.02 14.06 32.52
N ASP A 434 -2.60 14.40 31.28
CA ASP A 434 -3.48 14.79 30.15
C ASP A 434 -4.26 16.09 30.40
N GLU A 435 -3.71 16.97 31.26
CA GLU A 435 -4.32 18.26 31.63
C GLU A 435 -3.98 19.42 30.67
N TRP A 436 -3.44 19.11 29.48
CA TRP A 436 -3.01 20.14 28.53
C TRP A 436 -4.15 21.04 28.05
N SER A 437 -5.37 20.52 27.99
CA SER A 437 -6.58 21.27 27.65
C SER A 437 -6.83 22.42 28.64
N GLU A 438 -6.67 22.16 29.95
CA GLU A 438 -6.82 23.18 30.98
C GLU A 438 -5.68 24.22 30.89
N PHE A 439 -4.44 23.75 30.76
CA PHE A 439 -3.29 24.62 30.55
C PHE A 439 -3.47 25.54 29.34
N GLY A 440 -3.91 25.01 28.20
CA GLY A 440 -4.13 25.75 26.97
C GLY A 440 -5.21 26.83 27.12
N LYS A 441 -6.34 26.50 27.76
CA LYS A 441 -7.42 27.45 28.04
C LYS A 441 -6.96 28.59 28.95
N ASN A 442 -6.23 28.28 30.02
CA ASN A 442 -5.76 29.26 30.99
C ASN A 442 -4.64 30.15 30.42
N THR A 443 -3.75 29.57 29.60
CA THR A 443 -2.57 30.28 29.08
C THR A 443 -2.89 31.08 27.83
N PHE A 444 -3.58 30.48 26.86
CA PHE A 444 -3.78 31.04 25.52
C PHE A 444 -5.23 31.47 25.25
N GLY A 445 -6.17 31.20 26.17
CA GLY A 445 -7.59 31.51 26.04
C GLY A 445 -8.03 32.72 26.88
N GLY A 446 -9.35 32.90 27.02
CA GLY A 446 -9.94 33.97 27.85
C GLY A 446 -9.41 35.36 27.51
N ASN A 447 -8.93 36.10 28.51
CA ASN A 447 -8.34 37.43 28.32
C ASN A 447 -7.06 37.43 27.47
N ASN A 448 -6.41 36.28 27.30
CA ASN A 448 -5.20 36.12 26.51
C ASN A 448 -5.49 35.69 25.06
N PHE A 449 -6.76 35.49 24.68
CA PHE A 449 -7.13 34.92 23.38
C PHE A 449 -6.59 35.73 22.18
N ASP A 450 -6.47 37.04 22.33
CA ASP A 450 -6.00 37.94 21.28
C ASP A 450 -4.54 38.41 21.48
N VAL A 451 -3.84 37.87 22.50
CA VAL A 451 -2.42 38.16 22.74
C VAL A 451 -1.55 37.41 21.73
N ASN A 452 -0.51 38.06 21.22
CA ASN A 452 0.49 37.43 20.35
C ASN A 452 1.59 36.76 21.18
N PHE A 453 1.61 35.42 21.17
CA PHE A 453 2.58 34.60 21.91
C PHE A 453 3.83 34.23 21.12
N THR A 454 4.05 34.79 19.92
CA THR A 454 5.19 34.39 19.06
C THR A 454 6.55 34.52 19.76
N ASN A 455 6.71 35.47 20.68
CA ASN A 455 7.94 35.69 21.44
C ASN A 455 7.94 35.03 22.83
N SER A 456 6.93 34.22 23.13
CA SER A 456 6.83 33.51 24.41
C SER A 456 7.88 32.39 24.49
N PRO A 457 8.53 32.17 25.65
CA PRO A 457 9.57 31.14 25.80
C PRO A 457 9.05 29.71 25.64
N ILE A 458 7.73 29.49 25.73
CA ILE A 458 7.09 28.19 25.56
C ILE A 458 6.53 27.96 24.16
N VAL A 459 6.67 28.95 23.25
CA VAL A 459 6.18 28.88 21.86
C VAL A 459 7.36 28.84 20.90
N THR A 460 7.26 28.01 19.87
CA THR A 460 8.31 27.82 18.86
C THR A 460 7.77 27.97 17.43
N ASN A 461 8.65 28.30 16.48
CA ASN A 461 8.43 28.19 15.02
C ASN A 461 9.20 27.00 14.43
N GLU A 462 9.71 26.12 15.28
CA GLU A 462 10.63 25.06 14.90
C GLU A 462 10.04 23.70 15.24
N PHE A 463 10.26 22.73 14.36
CA PHE A 463 10.25 21.33 14.73
C PHE A 463 11.69 20.81 14.79
N HIS A 464 11.96 19.88 15.71
CA HIS A 464 13.28 19.29 15.86
C HIS A 464 13.22 17.79 15.56
N THR A 465 14.25 17.29 14.90
CA THR A 465 14.47 15.86 14.69
C THR A 465 15.91 15.51 15.06
N LYS A 466 16.18 14.23 15.28
CA LYS A 466 17.55 13.70 15.44
C LYS A 466 17.68 12.32 14.82
N MET A 467 18.91 11.95 14.47
CA MET A 467 19.22 10.57 14.09
C MET A 467 19.58 9.80 15.37
N LYS A 468 18.93 8.65 15.57
CA LYS A 468 19.20 7.70 16.64
C LYS A 468 19.78 6.41 16.05
N TYR A 469 20.34 5.58 16.91
CA TYR A 469 20.86 4.27 16.56
C TYR A 469 20.16 3.20 17.39
N ARG A 470 19.91 2.05 16.80
CA ARG A 470 19.40 0.86 17.49
C ARG A 470 19.95 -0.40 16.86
N LYS A 471 19.87 -1.50 17.60
CA LYS A 471 20.01 -2.83 17.02
C LYS A 471 18.66 -3.26 16.44
N TYR A 472 18.64 -3.60 15.17
CA TYR A 472 17.49 -4.22 14.49
C TYR A 472 17.69 -5.72 14.40
N ILE A 473 16.61 -6.47 14.58
CA ILE A 473 16.60 -7.93 14.48
C ILE A 473 15.68 -8.31 13.32
N TRP A 474 16.25 -8.98 12.33
CA TRP A 474 15.56 -9.53 11.17
C TRP A 474 14.73 -10.77 11.55
N ARG A 475 13.71 -10.64 12.41
CA ARG A 475 12.96 -11.81 12.94
C ARG A 475 12.26 -12.61 11.86
N GLU A 476 11.89 -11.96 10.76
CA GLU A 476 11.36 -12.62 9.56
C GLU A 476 12.44 -13.41 8.79
N ASP A 477 13.68 -12.92 8.86
CA ASP A 477 14.81 -13.30 8.02
C ASP A 477 15.98 -13.86 8.84
N LYS A 478 15.71 -14.97 9.55
CA LYS A 478 16.72 -15.78 10.29
C LYS A 478 17.21 -15.18 11.60
N ASN A 479 16.64 -14.06 12.06
CA ASN A 479 17.04 -13.39 13.30
C ASN A 479 18.49 -12.87 13.25
N ASP A 480 18.98 -12.53 12.06
CA ASP A 480 20.23 -11.78 11.93
C ASP A 480 20.08 -10.40 12.60
N GLU A 481 21.19 -9.86 13.12
CA GLU A 481 21.23 -8.60 13.85
C GLU A 481 22.04 -7.55 13.07
N GLU A 482 21.57 -6.30 13.08
CA GLU A 482 22.30 -5.18 12.49
C GLU A 482 22.13 -3.90 13.31
N ASN A 483 23.12 -3.01 13.23
CA ASN A 483 22.97 -1.66 13.77
C ASN A 483 22.42 -0.75 12.69
N ILE A 484 21.28 -0.11 12.93
CA ILE A 484 20.68 0.86 12.03
C ILE A 484 20.65 2.25 12.65
N SER A 485 20.66 3.26 11.78
CA SER A 485 20.27 4.62 12.16
C SER A 485 18.83 4.90 11.72
N TYR A 486 18.05 5.59 12.55
CA TYR A 486 16.67 5.99 12.25
C TYR A 486 16.41 7.43 12.68
N LEU A 487 15.47 8.09 12.03
CA LEU A 487 15.04 9.45 12.39
C LEU A 487 14.13 9.40 13.62
N PHE A 488 14.13 10.43 14.46
CA PHE A 488 13.15 10.57 15.54
C PHE A 488 12.79 12.05 15.79
N PRO A 489 11.50 12.41 15.89
CA PRO A 489 11.07 13.78 16.16
C PRO A 489 11.10 14.09 17.67
N ARG A 490 11.24 15.37 18.00
CA ARG A 490 10.95 15.87 19.35
C ARG A 490 9.45 16.08 19.51
N ASP A 491 8.85 15.50 20.54
CA ASP A 491 7.41 15.60 20.81
C ASP A 491 6.95 17.06 20.95
N TRP A 492 5.78 17.35 20.38
CA TRP A 492 5.18 18.68 20.39
C TRP A 492 3.66 18.64 20.59
N HIS A 493 3.12 19.80 20.91
CA HIS A 493 1.69 20.07 21.03
C HIS A 493 1.31 21.22 20.08
N TYR A 494 0.14 21.09 19.46
CA TYR A 494 -0.61 22.18 18.87
C TYR A 494 -1.55 22.78 19.92
N PHE A 495 -1.55 24.10 20.04
CA PHE A 495 -2.64 24.87 20.64
C PHE A 495 -3.23 25.74 19.55
N LEU A 496 -4.44 25.41 19.10
CA LEU A 496 -5.13 26.08 17.99
C LEU A 496 -6.23 26.97 18.56
N ARG A 497 -6.12 28.28 18.38
CA ARG A 497 -7.18 29.21 18.75
C ARG A 497 -8.15 29.39 17.59
N VAL A 498 -9.44 29.25 17.85
CA VAL A 498 -10.49 29.41 16.84
C VAL A 498 -11.67 30.19 17.41
N THR A 499 -12.31 30.99 16.58
CA THR A 499 -13.53 31.73 16.95
C THR A 499 -14.69 31.25 16.10
N ASN A 500 -15.76 30.77 16.73
CA ASN A 500 -17.05 30.61 16.05
C ASN A 500 -17.71 31.98 15.93
N GLU A 501 -18.00 32.44 14.71
CA GLU A 501 -18.45 33.81 14.46
C GLU A 501 -19.99 33.97 14.51
N ILE A 502 -20.71 32.88 14.79
CA ILE A 502 -22.17 32.83 14.69
C ILE A 502 -22.83 32.22 15.93
N ASP A 503 -24.12 32.53 16.10
CA ASP A 503 -24.95 32.07 17.22
C ASP A 503 -25.51 30.64 17.03
N VAL A 504 -24.69 29.73 16.50
CA VAL A 504 -25.07 28.33 16.32
C VAL A 504 -23.87 27.43 16.61
N ILE A 505 -24.15 26.19 17.00
CA ILE A 505 -23.11 25.17 17.16
C ILE A 505 -22.46 24.90 15.80
N SER A 506 -21.13 24.96 15.76
CA SER A 506 -20.34 24.69 14.56
C SER A 506 -19.56 23.38 14.74
N ILE A 507 -19.78 22.42 13.84
CA ILE A 507 -18.96 21.20 13.78
C ILE A 507 -17.88 21.44 12.73
N ILE A 508 -16.62 21.28 13.11
CA ILE A 508 -15.47 21.56 12.24
C ILE A 508 -14.49 20.40 12.18
N THR A 509 -13.75 20.33 11.09
CA THR A 509 -12.60 19.42 10.93
C THR A 509 -11.33 20.25 10.74
N PHE A 510 -10.34 20.07 11.61
CA PHE A 510 -8.98 20.58 11.41
C PHE A 510 -8.24 19.65 10.45
N ARG A 511 -7.52 20.22 9.48
CA ARG A 511 -6.66 19.52 8.53
C ARG A 511 -5.31 20.20 8.51
N ILE A 512 -4.26 19.49 8.94
CA ILE A 512 -2.93 20.05 9.19
C ILE A 512 -1.94 19.47 8.20
N PHE A 513 -1.29 20.34 7.43
CA PHE A 513 -0.32 19.95 6.41
C PHE A 513 0.99 20.75 6.52
N ILE A 514 2.09 20.14 6.09
CA ILE A 514 3.35 20.83 5.87
C ILE A 514 3.87 20.61 4.45
N VAL A 515 4.67 21.53 3.95
CA VAL A 515 5.36 21.39 2.67
C VAL A 515 6.70 22.10 2.72
N PRO A 516 7.79 21.57 2.13
CA PRO A 516 8.99 22.37 1.93
C PRO A 516 8.64 23.64 1.15
N GLU A 517 9.13 24.79 1.57
CA GLU A 517 8.74 26.09 0.98
C GLU A 517 8.92 26.13 -0.54
N VAL A 518 10.00 25.52 -1.03
CA VAL A 518 10.33 25.40 -2.46
C VAL A 518 9.32 24.58 -3.28
N PHE A 519 8.46 23.80 -2.62
CA PHE A 519 7.43 22.97 -3.24
C PHE A 519 6.01 23.44 -2.92
N ALA A 520 5.83 24.61 -2.31
CA ALA A 520 4.52 25.05 -1.81
C ALA A 520 3.46 25.19 -2.91
N ASP A 521 3.85 25.56 -4.13
CA ASP A 521 2.97 25.63 -5.31
C ASP A 521 2.67 24.26 -5.95
N SER A 522 3.15 23.16 -5.36
CA SER A 522 2.84 21.81 -5.85
C SER A 522 1.87 21.08 -4.94
N GLN A 523 0.65 20.86 -5.44
CA GLN A 523 -0.41 20.16 -4.69
C GLN A 523 -0.02 18.74 -4.23
N VAL A 524 0.84 18.04 -4.98
CA VAL A 524 1.25 16.66 -4.66
C VAL A 524 2.41 16.55 -3.66
N HIS A 525 2.97 17.67 -3.19
CA HIS A 525 4.07 17.68 -2.21
C HIS A 525 3.63 18.07 -0.79
N TRP A 526 2.36 18.41 -0.59
CA TRP A 526 1.82 18.69 0.75
C TRP A 526 1.69 17.39 1.54
N ILE A 527 2.37 17.36 2.69
CA ILE A 527 2.42 16.24 3.61
C ILE A 527 1.34 16.44 4.66
N GLU A 528 0.41 15.50 4.78
CA GLU A 528 -0.59 15.54 5.85
C GLU A 528 0.04 15.11 7.17
N LEU A 529 -0.15 15.93 8.21
CA LEU A 529 0.35 15.66 9.56
C LEU A 529 -0.76 15.18 10.49
N ASP A 530 -1.96 15.73 10.40
CA ASP A 530 -3.07 15.35 11.26
C ASP A 530 -4.41 15.86 10.72
N LYS A 531 -5.48 15.20 11.16
CA LYS A 531 -6.86 15.60 10.91
C LYS A 531 -7.74 15.17 12.08
N PHE A 532 -8.59 16.06 12.58
CA PHE A 532 -9.50 15.74 13.69
C PHE A 532 -10.65 16.73 13.79
N LYS A 533 -11.76 16.26 14.37
CA LYS A 533 -12.98 17.06 14.55
C LYS A 533 -13.06 17.76 15.89
N LYS A 534 -13.75 18.90 15.90
CA LYS A 534 -14.22 19.58 17.12
C LYS A 534 -15.62 20.16 16.94
N ILE A 535 -16.32 20.30 18.04
CA ILE A 535 -17.62 20.96 18.14
C ILE A 535 -17.39 22.27 18.90
N LEU A 536 -17.80 23.39 18.32
CA LEU A 536 -17.72 24.71 18.91
C LEU A 536 -19.11 25.21 19.30
N GLN A 537 -19.23 25.80 20.48
CA GLN A 537 -20.44 26.45 20.97
C GLN A 537 -20.68 27.79 20.23
N PRO A 538 -21.91 28.31 20.24
CA PRO A 538 -22.22 29.64 19.71
C PRO A 538 -21.26 30.71 20.23
N PHE A 539 -20.70 31.52 19.32
CA PHE A 539 -19.72 32.59 19.63
C PHE A 539 -18.47 32.16 20.43
N GLU A 540 -18.16 30.87 20.48
CA GLU A 540 -17.06 30.35 21.28
C GLU A 540 -15.69 30.81 20.74
N LYS A 541 -14.87 31.36 21.65
CA LYS A 541 -13.43 31.53 21.48
C LYS A 541 -12.71 30.35 22.13
N ALA A 542 -12.40 29.32 21.35
CA ALA A 542 -11.87 28.06 21.85
C ALA A 542 -10.35 27.96 21.69
N VAL A 543 -9.70 27.31 22.67
CA VAL A 543 -8.31 26.83 22.53
C VAL A 543 -8.36 25.31 22.44
N ILE A 544 -7.96 24.77 21.30
CA ILE A 544 -7.95 23.34 21.02
C ILE A 544 -6.54 22.81 21.14
N VAL A 545 -6.35 21.80 22.00
CA VAL A 545 -5.06 21.13 22.16
C VAL A 545 -5.02 19.84 21.35
N ARG A 546 -3.87 19.59 20.73
CA ARG A 546 -3.59 18.34 20.02
C ARG A 546 -2.12 17.94 20.16
N GLU A 547 -1.88 16.76 20.67
CA GLU A 547 -0.56 16.15 20.79
C GLU A 547 -0.14 15.49 19.48
N ALA A 548 1.15 15.53 19.18
CA ALA A 548 1.72 14.94 17.97
C ALA A 548 1.37 13.44 17.81
N ASP A 549 1.39 12.71 18.91
CA ASP A 549 1.11 11.28 18.95
C ASP A 549 -0.38 10.93 18.92
N LYS A 550 -1.28 11.91 18.82
CA LYS A 550 -2.70 11.72 18.52
C LYS A 550 -3.00 11.81 17.01
N SER A 551 -2.00 12.12 16.17
CA SER A 551 -2.13 12.18 14.70
C SER A 551 -2.83 10.97 14.07
N ILE A 552 -3.81 11.16 13.19
CA ILE A 552 -4.45 10.03 12.50
C ILE A 552 -3.61 9.40 11.38
N MET A 553 -2.48 10.02 11.03
CA MET A 553 -1.58 9.54 9.97
C MET A 553 -0.70 8.38 10.43
N ILE A 554 -0.43 8.30 11.73
CA ILE A 554 0.51 7.33 12.29
C ILE A 554 -0.18 6.04 12.74
N ARG A 555 0.60 4.97 12.85
CA ARG A 555 0.16 3.75 13.57
C ARG A 555 -0.23 4.12 15.01
N LYS A 556 -1.38 3.63 15.47
CA LYS A 556 -1.82 3.71 16.88
C LYS A 556 -1.71 2.35 17.58
N PRO A 557 -1.09 2.29 18.78
CA PRO A 557 -0.42 3.38 19.49
C PRO A 557 0.89 3.80 18.81
N ALA A 558 1.32 5.04 19.05
CA ALA A 558 2.58 5.56 18.50
C ALA A 558 3.76 4.71 19.02
N GLN A 559 4.64 4.28 18.10
CA GLN A 559 5.89 3.60 18.47
C GLN A 559 6.93 4.67 18.80
N LYS A 560 7.33 4.77 20.07
CA LYS A 560 8.26 5.78 20.58
C LYS A 560 9.58 5.19 21.12
N ASN A 561 9.65 3.87 21.33
CA ASN A 561 10.84 3.19 21.82
C ASN A 561 11.20 1.93 21.01
N GLU A 562 12.41 1.42 21.22
CA GLU A 562 12.97 0.30 20.47
C GLU A 562 12.13 -0.98 20.55
N SER A 563 11.60 -1.31 21.73
CA SER A 563 10.72 -2.48 21.88
C SER A 563 9.44 -2.35 21.07
N GLN A 564 8.86 -1.16 20.99
CA GLN A 564 7.63 -0.91 20.24
C GLN A 564 7.85 -1.00 18.73
N PHE A 565 9.01 -0.59 18.23
CA PHE A 565 9.29 -0.65 16.79
C PHE A 565 9.37 -2.07 16.23
N ASP A 566 9.64 -3.08 17.06
CA ASP A 566 9.70 -4.48 16.61
C ASP A 566 8.32 -5.17 16.66
N GLU A 567 7.28 -4.51 17.19
CA GLU A 567 5.94 -5.10 17.36
C GLU A 567 5.20 -5.32 16.04
N SER A 568 5.55 -4.55 15.00
CA SER A 568 4.88 -4.57 13.69
C SER A 568 5.48 -5.59 12.70
N GLN A 569 6.45 -6.40 13.08
CA GLN A 569 7.04 -7.40 12.18
C GLN A 569 6.05 -8.54 11.86
N ILE A 570 5.94 -8.93 10.58
CA ILE A 570 5.08 -10.04 10.18
C ILE A 570 5.83 -11.37 10.34
N LEU A 571 5.62 -11.99 11.50
CA LEU A 571 6.35 -13.20 11.86
C LEU A 571 6.05 -14.41 10.95
N PRO A 572 7.00 -15.35 10.78
CA PRO A 572 6.82 -16.53 9.92
C PRO A 572 5.61 -17.39 10.24
N GLU A 573 5.19 -17.44 11.52
CA GLU A 573 4.01 -18.17 11.97
C GLU A 573 2.74 -17.60 11.33
N PHE A 574 2.64 -16.27 11.31
CA PHE A 574 1.53 -15.58 10.66
C PHE A 574 1.56 -15.81 9.15
N LYS A 575 2.72 -15.78 8.49
CA LYS A 575 2.82 -16.06 7.05
C LYS A 575 2.27 -17.45 6.69
N LYS A 576 2.47 -18.45 7.55
CA LYS A 576 1.89 -19.81 7.38
C LYS A 576 0.38 -19.84 7.62
N GLU A 577 -0.11 -19.06 8.59
CA GLU A 577 -1.53 -18.96 8.91
C GLU A 577 -2.31 -18.22 7.82
N LYS A 578 -1.71 -17.15 7.27
CA LYS A 578 -2.28 -16.26 6.24
C LYS A 578 -2.90 -17.04 5.08
N ASN A 579 -2.27 -18.12 4.62
CA ASN A 579 -2.76 -18.97 3.53
C ASN A 579 -4.10 -19.68 3.80
N LYS A 580 -4.60 -19.61 5.05
CA LYS A 580 -5.88 -20.19 5.47
C LYS A 580 -6.95 -19.14 5.73
N LEU A 581 -6.61 -17.86 5.62
CA LEU A 581 -7.48 -16.73 5.91
C LEU A 581 -7.97 -16.08 4.61
N THR A 582 -9.16 -15.51 4.64
CA THR A 582 -9.64 -14.65 3.56
C THR A 582 -8.90 -13.31 3.59
N THR A 583 -8.89 -12.57 2.47
CA THR A 583 -8.34 -11.20 2.40
C THR A 583 -8.95 -10.31 3.49
N GLN A 584 -10.27 -10.37 3.67
CA GLN A 584 -10.96 -9.67 4.75
C GLN A 584 -10.40 -10.02 6.13
N ALA A 585 -10.28 -11.31 6.46
CA ALA A 585 -9.80 -11.73 7.76
C ALA A 585 -8.35 -11.32 8.02
N ILE A 586 -7.50 -11.33 6.98
CA ILE A 586 -6.13 -10.82 7.07
C ILE A 586 -6.13 -9.32 7.36
N SER A 587 -6.94 -8.58 6.60
CA SER A 587 -7.06 -7.13 6.71
C SER A 587 -7.45 -6.69 8.13
N GLU A 588 -8.54 -7.24 8.67
CA GLU A 588 -9.03 -6.86 10.01
C GLU A 588 -8.04 -7.27 11.11
N LYS A 589 -7.36 -8.42 10.96
CA LYS A 589 -6.37 -8.91 11.93
C LYS A 589 -5.09 -8.08 11.95
N LEU A 590 -4.71 -7.47 10.83
CA LEU A 590 -3.47 -6.70 10.69
C LEU A 590 -3.68 -5.18 10.79
N PHE A 591 -4.92 -4.71 10.84
CA PHE A 591 -5.26 -3.28 10.82
C PHE A 591 -4.46 -2.45 11.84
N CYS A 592 -4.36 -2.91 13.09
CA CYS A 592 -3.66 -2.19 14.16
C CYS A 592 -2.17 -1.95 13.90
N TYR A 593 -1.54 -2.73 13.02
CA TYR A 593 -0.14 -2.60 12.66
C TYR A 593 0.07 -1.70 11.43
N CYS A 594 -1.01 -1.31 10.74
CA CYS A 594 -0.95 -0.42 9.60
C CYS A 594 -0.98 1.05 10.05
N GLY A 595 0.02 1.83 9.63
CA GLY A 595 0.03 3.28 9.73
C GLY A 595 1.43 3.86 9.60
N TRP A 596 1.53 5.16 9.29
CA TRP A 596 2.83 5.80 9.13
C TRP A 596 3.68 5.69 10.42
N PRO A 597 5.00 5.45 10.33
CA PRO A 597 5.83 5.38 11.53
C PRO A 597 5.91 6.73 12.25
N TYR A 598 5.62 6.76 13.55
CA TYR A 598 5.67 8.01 14.34
C TYR A 598 7.02 8.70 14.24
N HIS A 599 8.11 7.94 14.29
CA HIS A 599 9.46 8.47 14.24
C HIS A 599 9.85 9.09 12.89
N MET A 600 9.00 8.91 11.86
CA MET A 600 9.15 9.50 10.53
C MET A 600 8.03 10.51 10.21
N ILE A 601 7.21 10.91 11.19
CA ILE A 601 6.08 11.83 10.95
C ILE A 601 6.54 13.20 10.41
N LEU A 602 7.78 13.61 10.71
CA LEU A 602 8.42 14.80 10.16
C LEU A 602 9.60 14.41 9.25
N PRO A 603 9.85 15.17 8.16
CA PRO A 603 11.11 15.08 7.44
C PRO A 603 12.31 15.40 8.34
N ARG A 604 13.51 14.94 7.99
CA ARG A 604 14.72 15.14 8.79
C ARG A 604 15.07 16.61 9.00
N GLY A 605 14.88 17.46 8.00
CA GLY A 605 15.41 18.82 8.04
C GLY A 605 16.95 18.84 7.93
N THR A 606 17.52 20.01 8.18
CA THR A 606 18.97 20.27 8.09
C THR A 606 19.50 20.86 9.39
N LYS A 607 20.83 20.80 9.58
CA LYS A 607 21.49 21.43 10.74
C LYS A 607 21.45 22.96 10.63
N GLY A 608 21.77 23.65 11.73
CA GLY A 608 21.85 25.10 11.77
C GLY A 608 20.46 25.75 11.72
N LYS A 609 20.16 26.49 10.65
CA LYS A 609 18.86 27.20 10.49
C LYS A 609 17.69 26.29 10.14
N GLY A 610 17.95 25.01 9.82
CA GLY A 610 16.94 24.08 9.37
C GLY A 610 16.44 24.32 7.96
N THR A 611 15.59 23.41 7.49
CA THR A 611 14.91 23.51 6.21
C THR A 611 13.60 24.27 6.41
N LYS A 612 13.27 25.19 5.49
CA LYS A 612 12.06 26.00 5.55
C LYS A 612 10.84 25.24 5.04
N PHE A 613 9.76 25.30 5.81
CA PHE A 613 8.48 24.68 5.49
C PHE A 613 7.35 25.69 5.70
N LYS A 614 6.25 25.52 4.96
CA LYS A 614 4.96 26.12 5.31
C LYS A 614 4.16 25.11 6.12
N LEU A 615 3.55 25.54 7.22
CA LEU A 615 2.54 24.82 7.97
C LEU A 615 1.19 25.45 7.67
N LEU A 616 0.25 24.66 7.17
CA LEU A 616 -1.10 25.09 6.86
C LEU A 616 -2.10 24.35 7.75
N VAL A 617 -3.00 25.10 8.39
CA VAL A 617 -4.19 24.58 9.06
C VAL A 617 -5.39 25.05 8.27
N PHE A 618 -6.14 24.10 7.72
CA PHE A 618 -7.41 24.33 7.03
C PHE A 618 -8.54 23.82 7.94
N ILE A 619 -9.60 24.62 8.10
CA ILE A 619 -10.79 24.23 8.84
C ILE A 619 -11.94 24.07 7.85
N SER A 620 -12.43 22.84 7.66
CA SER A 620 -13.63 22.56 6.85
C SER A 620 -14.88 22.41 7.71
N ASP A 621 -16.05 22.53 7.07
CA ASP A 621 -17.32 22.12 7.69
C ASP A 621 -17.27 20.62 8.04
N GLY A 622 -17.34 20.35 9.33
CA GLY A 622 -17.26 19.01 9.90
C GLY A 622 -18.60 18.30 10.02
N THR A 623 -19.71 18.89 9.53
CA THR A 623 -21.06 18.33 9.62
C THR A 623 -21.17 17.03 8.82
N ASN A 624 -20.61 17.01 7.61
CA ASN A 624 -20.64 15.85 6.70
C ASN A 624 -19.31 15.08 6.60
N ASP A 625 -18.21 15.66 7.07
CA ASP A 625 -16.98 14.91 7.39
C ASP A 625 -17.32 13.96 8.57
N MET A 626 -16.62 12.86 8.90
CA MET A 626 -17.02 11.99 10.05
C MET A 626 -15.85 11.24 10.70
N VAL A 627 -15.00 11.90 11.54
CA VAL A 627 -14.13 11.16 12.50
C VAL A 627 -14.21 11.77 13.91
N PRO A 628 -14.94 11.16 14.85
CA PRO A 628 -14.48 11.06 16.23
C PRO A 628 -14.08 9.60 16.46
N PHE A 629 -12.79 9.32 16.40
CA PHE A 629 -12.22 8.01 16.74
C PHE A 629 -10.94 8.27 17.52
N TYR A 630 -11.06 8.31 18.84
CA TYR A 630 -9.93 8.61 19.73
C TYR A 630 -9.22 7.34 20.22
N ASP A 631 -9.81 6.15 20.01
CA ASP A 631 -9.41 4.91 20.67
C ASP A 631 -9.17 3.70 19.74
N GLN A 632 -9.21 3.88 18.41
CA GLN A 632 -8.89 2.80 17.47
C GLN A 632 -7.39 2.74 17.14
N CYS A 633 -6.86 1.53 17.04
CA CYS A 633 -5.50 1.26 16.60
C CYS A 633 -5.32 1.56 15.09
N GLY A 634 -4.07 1.59 14.59
CA GLY A 634 -3.78 1.85 13.16
C GLY A 634 -3.96 3.31 12.70
N SER A 635 -3.67 3.59 11.42
CA SER A 635 -3.90 4.89 10.78
C SER A 635 -5.24 4.90 10.04
N THR A 636 -6.21 5.65 10.53
CA THR A 636 -7.56 5.68 9.93
C THR A 636 -7.62 6.44 8.60
N GLU A 637 -6.66 7.31 8.32
CA GLU A 637 -6.57 8.02 7.02
C GLU A 637 -5.90 7.15 5.96
N LEU A 638 -4.75 6.54 6.29
CA LEU A 638 -3.97 5.79 5.31
C LEU A 638 -4.45 4.34 5.16
N CYS A 639 -4.94 3.72 6.22
CA CYS A 639 -5.29 2.29 6.23
C CYS A 639 -6.80 2.00 6.18
N GLY A 640 -7.63 3.04 6.08
CA GLY A 640 -9.08 2.94 6.10
C GLY A 640 -9.66 2.60 7.48
N GLY A 641 -10.81 1.92 7.50
CA GLY A 641 -11.47 1.50 8.74
C GLY A 641 -11.05 0.09 9.22
N GLU A 642 -11.20 -0.15 10.53
CA GLU A 642 -10.77 -1.40 11.17
C GLU A 642 -11.48 -2.62 10.58
N LYS A 643 -12.81 -2.55 10.44
CA LYS A 643 -13.59 -3.61 9.79
C LYS A 643 -13.57 -3.43 8.29
N TRP A 644 -13.73 -4.54 7.56
CA TRP A 644 -13.74 -4.50 6.10
C TRP A 644 -14.77 -3.54 5.51
N SER A 645 -15.96 -3.51 6.12
CA SER A 645 -17.09 -2.66 5.75
C SER A 645 -17.01 -1.24 6.31
N ASP A 646 -16.02 -0.93 7.14
CA ASP A 646 -15.89 0.41 7.72
C ASP A 646 -15.44 1.38 6.64
N LYS A 647 -16.01 2.58 6.67
CA LYS A 647 -15.66 3.66 5.75
C LYS A 647 -14.42 4.39 6.22
N ILE A 648 -13.68 4.97 5.26
CA ILE A 648 -12.70 6.00 5.59
C ILE A 648 -13.47 7.12 6.30
N PRO A 649 -13.04 7.56 7.50
CA PRO A 649 -13.85 8.45 8.32
C PRO A 649 -13.78 9.93 7.85
N ASP A 650 -13.42 10.19 6.61
CA ASP A 650 -13.52 11.50 5.97
C ASP A 650 -14.29 11.34 4.66
N SER A 651 -15.41 12.06 4.51
CA SER A 651 -16.19 12.02 3.28
C SER A 651 -15.57 12.87 2.17
N ARG A 652 -14.61 13.74 2.50
CA ARG A 652 -13.89 14.53 1.50
C ARG A 652 -12.91 13.67 0.70
N PRO A 653 -12.58 14.09 -0.52
CA PRO A 653 -11.51 13.48 -1.29
C PRO A 653 -10.21 13.43 -0.47
N LEU A 654 -9.48 12.33 -0.55
CA LEU A 654 -8.24 12.17 0.17
C LEU A 654 -7.24 13.24 -0.29
N GLY A 655 -6.60 13.90 0.69
CA GLY A 655 -5.73 15.04 0.44
C GLY A 655 -6.44 16.39 0.32
N TYR A 656 -7.76 16.48 0.51
CA TYR A 656 -8.46 17.77 0.61
C TYR A 656 -7.84 18.66 1.70
N PRO A 657 -7.51 19.94 1.43
CA PRO A 657 -7.94 20.76 0.28
C PRO A 657 -7.00 20.75 -0.94
N PHE A 658 -5.97 19.89 -0.96
CA PHE A 658 -4.92 19.80 -1.99
C PHE A 658 -5.20 18.74 -3.06
N ASN A 659 -6.39 18.14 -3.07
CA ASN A 659 -6.81 17.18 -4.10
C ASN A 659 -7.12 17.83 -5.47
N ARG A 660 -7.05 19.16 -5.57
CA ARG A 660 -7.39 19.93 -6.78
C ARG A 660 -6.31 20.98 -7.11
N PRO A 661 -6.22 21.40 -8.38
CA PRO A 661 -5.36 22.48 -8.84
C PRO A 661 -5.45 23.75 -8.01
N PHE A 662 -4.30 24.38 -7.80
CA PHE A 662 -4.27 25.72 -7.23
C PHE A 662 -4.78 26.76 -8.22
N LYS A 663 -5.46 27.78 -7.69
CA LYS A 663 -5.87 28.97 -8.43
C LYS A 663 -4.63 29.67 -9.00
N ASP A 664 -4.58 29.80 -10.32
CA ASP A 664 -3.42 30.28 -11.09
C ASP A 664 -2.10 29.57 -10.74
N GLY A 665 -2.16 28.29 -10.32
CA GLY A 665 -0.99 27.53 -9.92
C GLY A 665 -0.29 28.02 -8.64
N SER A 666 -0.97 28.81 -7.80
CA SER A 666 -0.39 29.38 -6.58
C SER A 666 -1.18 29.00 -5.32
N TYR A 667 -0.49 28.41 -4.34
CA TYR A 667 -1.12 28.09 -3.05
C TYR A 667 -1.58 29.37 -2.35
N GLU A 668 -0.78 30.44 -2.39
CA GLU A 668 -1.12 31.73 -1.77
C GLU A 668 -2.40 32.30 -2.36
N LYS A 669 -2.53 32.34 -3.69
CA LYS A 669 -3.76 32.83 -4.34
C LYS A 669 -4.98 31.96 -4.04
N THR A 670 -4.77 30.66 -3.87
CA THR A 670 -5.83 29.69 -3.57
C THR A 670 -6.44 29.95 -2.20
N PHE A 671 -5.61 30.21 -1.19
CA PHE A 671 -6.07 30.38 0.19
C PHE A 671 -6.20 31.85 0.64
N LYS A 672 -5.89 32.80 -0.24
CA LYS A 672 -5.93 34.23 0.08
C LYS A 672 -7.32 34.68 0.51
N GLY A 673 -7.40 35.29 1.69
CA GLY A 673 -8.62 35.90 2.21
C GLY A 673 -9.63 34.92 2.82
N LEU A 674 -9.32 33.63 2.86
CA LEU A 674 -10.11 32.65 3.59
C LEU A 674 -9.90 32.82 5.10
N HIS A 675 -10.99 32.99 5.85
CA HIS A 675 -10.97 33.15 7.31
C HIS A 675 -10.73 31.83 8.05
N ASN A 676 -11.04 30.71 7.40
CA ASN A 676 -10.91 29.35 7.91
C ASN A 676 -9.55 28.70 7.60
N VAL A 677 -8.55 29.48 7.16
CA VAL A 677 -7.20 29.00 6.83
C VAL A 677 -6.14 29.84 7.52
N ALA A 678 -5.18 29.17 8.15
CA ALA A 678 -3.99 29.80 8.70
C ALA A 678 -2.73 29.15 8.13
N ILE A 679 -1.79 29.97 7.68
CA ILE A 679 -0.49 29.55 7.15
C ILE A 679 0.60 30.19 8.00
N ARG A 680 1.56 29.37 8.43
CA ARG A 680 2.68 29.79 9.26
C ARG A 680 4.00 29.25 8.70
N ASP A 681 5.03 30.08 8.72
CA ASP A 681 6.38 29.65 8.39
C ASP A 681 7.01 28.89 9.56
N ILE A 682 7.55 27.73 9.27
CA ILE A 682 8.24 26.89 10.24
C ILE A 682 9.59 26.43 9.71
N SER A 683 10.46 25.98 10.60
CA SER A 683 11.75 25.37 10.24
C SER A 683 11.87 23.99 10.87
N ILE A 684 12.26 22.99 10.09
CA ILE A 684 12.59 21.66 10.62
C ILE A 684 14.11 21.58 10.76
N ILE A 685 14.57 21.41 11.98
CA ILE A 685 15.99 21.43 12.35
C ILE A 685 16.43 20.05 12.79
N TRP A 686 17.46 19.54 12.13
CA TRP A 686 18.20 18.38 12.61
C TRP A 686 19.13 18.82 13.75
N LYS A 687 18.87 18.30 14.95
CA LYS A 687 19.67 18.53 16.17
C LYS A 687 20.57 17.33 16.44
N ASP A 688 21.76 17.61 16.98
CA ASP A 688 22.67 16.60 17.52
C ASP A 688 22.46 16.39 19.03
N ASP A 689 21.82 17.35 19.71
CA ASP A 689 21.61 17.34 21.16
C ASP A 689 20.42 16.46 21.57
N ASP A 690 20.52 15.82 22.74
CA ASP A 690 19.41 15.10 23.34
C ASP A 690 18.36 16.07 23.89
N PHE A 691 17.22 16.14 23.20
CA PHE A 691 15.97 16.57 23.83
C PHE A 691 15.40 15.43 24.69
N SER A 692 14.72 15.79 25.79
CA SER A 692 14.10 14.83 26.69
C SER A 692 13.12 13.95 25.91
N GLU A 693 13.32 12.65 26.01
CA GLU A 693 12.42 11.62 25.49
C GLU A 693 11.50 11.20 26.64
N PHE A 694 10.22 10.94 26.34
CA PHE A 694 9.21 10.53 27.33
C PHE A 694 9.12 9.02 27.44
#